data_AF-A0A5Q3L5W6-F1
#
_entry.id   AF-A0A5Q3L5W6-F1
#
_cell.length_a   1.000
_cell.length_b   1.000
_cell.length_c   1.000
_cell.angle_alpha   90.00
_cell.angle_beta   90.00
_cell.angle_gamma   90.00
#
_symmetry.space_group_name_H-M   'P 1'
#
loop_
_entity.id
_entity.type
_entity.pdbx_description
1 polymer ?
#
loop_
_entity_poly.entity_id
_entity_poly.type
_entity_poly.pdbx_seq_one_letter_code
_entity_poly.pdbx_strand_id
1 'polypeptide(L)'
;MGVLEEAFQRFSSRDYANAERLVRQALQQQPNHPDAWRLLGSIASAARQYDQAFAMLQRAISLAPDSAANYNALGIAHAEIDNAHEAKAAFAKALELSPRYAGAANNLAEAYIKLGNLKEALEQYRHAVEFDPTIPQFHNHLLYTMQFDPTLTQEDLLAEHRRFGQREAFKPRKRLSPFPNTPDPDRPIRIGYVSPDLCYHPTVRFFLHIWQQHNQEKYPFYLYGEVRRPDEVTKELADLSSGYRHTLGHSKEQVAQWIEEDQIDILVDLGGHTISNRLDVFPLRPAPVQATYPIYPYTTGLEAVDYRFSDNMLDPPDEVPPQSVEEIYRLDGCYACFSPLPGMPAPGPLPKDLAGKLTFGAPHQLVKYNKPMLETWAAILKQLPDAELLIFRSTLSDNAQQILRERLQDAGISLNQVRLKRPGPRADYLGYAQQVDLLLDAHPFSGCTTACEYLWMGVPLVSRYGNRPASRVAGSLLKTLGLEDLVAYSDEEYIEKNVALAKNDARMRELRSTLRDRFQQTLGDGATFTRKLEAAYRDIWQRWCRQQTGSPQPEPPKVSEPIPPVAPTTLDLPSSPDSIPPLTIEKPTASTPRSQAISNMPTVATKKDQAKSEGKGVLFFQDFQADPPSTSPAPPSALAKVPEFTTSSDIPQIVPENLQETTKENEYVPLSQSSLWDYQEDVYRRSGTEAWSGERAIPHYISTNAVLAHHYSLLIDSFYNEYRSKKKKGRAGPINLIEMGAGTGRLAFHLLRELETLSSYLPHHSAGYRYLLTDIGETPSFWKKNKQLQFDLEKVKSDFAEFDALEHTELKLTRSKETVSLTNQKAPFVFMANYVFDSLPADWWRVEGSTLYQGKFSGFPPRQQSPGSQQPTESWECHFEPLPEGEPAYRDDPTLSKVLESYRRELNGASFLVPIGGIQVIRRLKEQNEGPLLFLLGDKGHAQPELWEQPRQLPPIAWHGDTISMTVNFDLLARYFKEAGGSYFIPADHESVFAATMGLLNATESDYPQLAKCYRQVIDQEPVTCQLPFFSQSLPNDPTIEYLLSMWTIVRHDPQLILQHPIDNWVPSIQKANPDQKLRLLAHVEKIEDRVYATNPRELQIYPRLAQLCFSAGAPQKAIDYLKKGIELGVPDPGSSWHNLALCYQQIGQTQEAEHARQQAQQLGTT
;
A
#
# COMPACT_ATOMS: atom_id res chain seq x y z
N MET A 1 -45.04 -18.58 -5.53
CA MET A 1 -43.79 -17.94 -5.96
C MET A 1 -42.91 -18.99 -6.61
N GLY A 2 -42.15 -18.63 -7.64
CA GLY A 2 -41.18 -19.54 -8.28
C GLY A 2 -39.90 -19.72 -7.45
N VAL A 3 -39.15 -20.80 -7.68
CA VAL A 3 -37.88 -21.06 -6.97
C VAL A 3 -36.88 -19.90 -7.16
N LEU A 4 -36.82 -19.34 -8.36
CA LEU A 4 -35.96 -18.19 -8.68
C LEU A 4 -36.47 -16.86 -8.10
N GLU A 5 -37.78 -16.74 -7.88
CA GLU A 5 -38.42 -15.58 -7.25
C GLU A 5 -38.12 -15.56 -5.74
N GLU A 6 -38.22 -16.71 -5.06
CA GLU A 6 -37.72 -16.85 -3.69
C GLU A 6 -36.20 -16.61 -3.63
N ALA A 7 -35.42 -17.16 -4.56
CA ALA A 7 -33.98 -16.93 -4.61
C ALA A 7 -33.61 -15.44 -4.71
N PHE A 8 -34.37 -14.66 -5.49
CA PHE A 8 -34.21 -13.22 -5.57
C PHE A 8 -34.57 -12.53 -4.25
N GLN A 9 -35.66 -12.93 -3.58
CA GLN A 9 -36.01 -12.42 -2.24
C GLN A 9 -34.92 -12.73 -1.20
N ARG A 10 -34.33 -13.93 -1.21
CA ARG A 10 -33.19 -14.29 -0.35
C ARG A 10 -31.98 -13.40 -0.65
N PHE A 11 -31.65 -13.18 -1.92
CA PHE A 11 -30.56 -12.28 -2.34
C PHE A 11 -30.78 -10.83 -1.90
N SER A 12 -31.99 -10.29 -2.07
CA SER A 12 -32.37 -8.95 -1.59
C SER A 12 -32.27 -8.85 -0.05
N SER A 13 -32.62 -9.92 0.65
CA SER A 13 -32.47 -10.05 2.11
C SER A 13 -31.04 -10.39 2.57
N ARG A 14 -30.07 -10.43 1.63
CA ARG A 14 -28.66 -10.82 1.82
C ARG A 14 -28.41 -12.22 2.38
N ASP A 15 -29.42 -13.10 2.35
CA ASP A 15 -29.28 -14.54 2.59
C ASP A 15 -28.66 -15.20 1.34
N TYR A 16 -27.40 -14.87 1.08
CA TYR A 16 -26.68 -15.28 -0.12
C TYR A 16 -26.54 -16.81 -0.21
N ALA A 17 -26.41 -17.51 0.92
CA ALA A 17 -26.30 -18.97 0.96
C ALA A 17 -27.60 -19.67 0.51
N ASN A 18 -28.78 -19.26 0.99
CA ASN A 18 -30.02 -19.83 0.47
C ASN A 18 -30.36 -19.32 -0.92
N ALA A 19 -30.01 -18.07 -1.26
CA ALA A 19 -30.14 -17.57 -2.62
C ALA A 19 -29.36 -18.46 -3.61
N GLU A 20 -28.09 -18.75 -3.32
CA GLU A 20 -27.25 -19.61 -4.15
C GLU A 20 -27.81 -21.03 -4.27
N ARG A 21 -28.24 -21.61 -3.15
CA ARG A 21 -28.87 -22.95 -3.12
C ARG A 21 -30.11 -23.01 -4.03
N LEU A 22 -30.99 -22.01 -3.94
CA LEU A 22 -32.20 -21.93 -4.75
C LEU A 22 -31.90 -21.63 -6.23
N VAL A 23 -30.92 -20.78 -6.54
CA VAL A 23 -30.45 -20.53 -7.92
C VAL A 23 -29.86 -21.81 -8.53
N ARG A 24 -29.03 -22.55 -7.80
CA ARG A 24 -28.46 -23.81 -8.29
C ARG A 24 -29.55 -24.88 -8.49
N GLN A 25 -30.57 -24.92 -7.64
CA GLN A 25 -31.75 -25.77 -7.82
C GLN A 25 -32.55 -25.38 -9.09
N ALA A 26 -32.72 -24.08 -9.37
CA ALA A 26 -33.35 -23.61 -10.61
C ALA A 26 -32.51 -23.97 -11.85
N LEU A 27 -31.19 -23.83 -11.79
CA LEU A 27 -30.26 -24.21 -12.87
C LEU A 27 -30.19 -25.73 -13.11
N GLN A 28 -30.44 -26.57 -12.11
CA GLN A 28 -30.59 -28.02 -12.33
C GLN A 28 -31.82 -28.35 -13.18
N GLN A 29 -32.91 -27.59 -13.03
CA GLN A 29 -34.13 -27.77 -13.82
C GLN A 29 -34.05 -27.07 -15.19
N GLN A 30 -33.39 -25.92 -15.26
CA GLN A 30 -33.23 -25.13 -16.49
C GLN A 30 -31.78 -24.61 -16.64
N PRO A 31 -30.84 -25.44 -17.15
CA PRO A 31 -29.41 -25.10 -17.21
C PRO A 31 -29.03 -23.87 -18.05
N ASN A 32 -29.96 -23.36 -18.86
CA ASN A 32 -29.78 -22.21 -19.75
C ASN A 32 -30.66 -21.01 -19.38
N HIS A 33 -31.19 -20.93 -18.15
CA HIS A 33 -32.00 -19.79 -17.72
C HIS A 33 -31.12 -18.54 -17.46
N PRO A 34 -31.27 -17.43 -18.23
CA PRO A 34 -30.34 -16.29 -18.15
C PRO A 34 -30.37 -15.60 -16.78
N ASP A 35 -31.55 -15.31 -16.21
CA ASP A 35 -31.65 -14.65 -14.90
C ASP A 35 -31.09 -15.46 -13.74
N ALA A 36 -31.13 -16.80 -13.81
CA ALA A 36 -30.50 -17.65 -12.82
C ALA A 36 -28.96 -17.56 -12.90
N TRP A 37 -28.38 -17.55 -14.11
CA TRP A 37 -26.96 -17.27 -14.29
C TRP A 37 -26.57 -15.85 -13.84
N ARG A 38 -27.39 -14.83 -14.13
CA ARG A 38 -27.20 -13.44 -13.68
C ARG A 38 -27.21 -13.35 -12.15
N LEU A 39 -28.18 -13.98 -11.49
CA LEU A 39 -28.30 -13.96 -10.04
C LEU A 39 -27.15 -14.74 -9.37
N LEU A 40 -26.71 -15.86 -9.95
CA LEU A 40 -25.51 -16.59 -9.48
C LEU A 40 -24.25 -15.72 -9.57
N GLY A 41 -24.06 -15.01 -10.69
CA GLY A 41 -22.95 -14.07 -10.86
C GLY A 41 -23.01 -12.87 -9.91
N SER A 42 -24.22 -12.38 -9.61
CA SER A 42 -24.42 -11.32 -8.60
C SER A 42 -24.10 -11.80 -7.18
N ILE A 43 -24.39 -13.06 -6.86
CA ILE A 43 -24.00 -13.70 -5.59
C ILE A 43 -22.47 -13.86 -5.52
N ALA A 44 -21.83 -14.38 -6.56
CA ALA A 44 -20.37 -14.50 -6.64
C ALA A 44 -19.67 -13.13 -6.51
N SER A 45 -20.24 -12.07 -7.11
CA SER A 45 -19.75 -10.70 -6.97
C SER A 45 -19.90 -10.17 -5.53
N ALA A 46 -21.03 -10.43 -4.86
CA ALA A 46 -21.22 -10.09 -3.45
C ALA A 46 -20.23 -10.84 -2.52
N ALA A 47 -19.87 -12.07 -2.89
CA ALA A 47 -18.84 -12.88 -2.24
C ALA A 47 -17.39 -12.54 -2.65
N ARG A 48 -17.18 -11.47 -3.46
CA ARG A 48 -15.89 -11.05 -4.04
C ARG A 48 -15.17 -12.09 -4.91
N GLN A 49 -15.88 -13.11 -5.40
CA GLN A 49 -15.36 -14.13 -6.30
C GLN A 49 -15.46 -13.65 -7.75
N TYR A 50 -14.74 -12.56 -8.07
CA TYR A 50 -14.98 -11.76 -9.27
C TYR A 50 -14.79 -12.53 -10.59
N ASP A 51 -13.80 -13.42 -10.71
CA ASP A 51 -13.63 -14.24 -11.93
C ASP A 51 -14.82 -15.17 -12.18
N GLN A 52 -15.36 -15.77 -11.12
CA GLN A 52 -16.57 -16.58 -11.19
C GLN A 52 -17.78 -15.71 -11.54
N ALA A 53 -17.89 -14.51 -10.95
CA ALA A 53 -18.94 -13.55 -11.26
C ALA A 53 -18.90 -13.15 -12.75
N PHE A 54 -17.74 -12.79 -13.30
CA PHE A 54 -17.58 -12.45 -14.71
C PHE A 54 -17.93 -13.63 -15.62
N ALA A 55 -17.47 -14.84 -15.33
CA ALA A 55 -17.84 -16.04 -16.11
C ALA A 55 -19.35 -16.32 -16.10
N MET A 56 -20.02 -16.18 -14.95
CA MET A 56 -21.46 -16.38 -14.81
C MET A 56 -22.28 -15.27 -15.50
N LEU A 57 -21.83 -14.02 -15.41
CA LEU A 57 -22.48 -12.87 -16.05
C LEU A 57 -22.29 -12.88 -17.57
N GLN A 58 -21.09 -13.24 -18.07
CA GLN A 58 -20.86 -13.52 -19.48
C GLN A 58 -21.73 -14.70 -19.95
N ARG A 59 -21.93 -15.74 -19.14
CA ARG A 59 -22.86 -16.83 -19.48
C ARG A 59 -24.30 -16.32 -19.59
N ALA A 60 -24.77 -15.48 -18.67
CA ALA A 60 -26.09 -14.86 -18.75
C ALA A 60 -26.25 -14.01 -20.03
N ILE A 61 -25.26 -13.17 -20.36
CA ILE A 61 -25.24 -12.38 -21.60
C ILE A 61 -25.25 -13.28 -22.85
N SER A 62 -24.51 -14.39 -22.85
CA SER A 62 -24.53 -15.36 -23.97
C SER A 62 -25.87 -16.06 -24.20
N LEU A 63 -26.77 -16.00 -23.21
CA LEU A 63 -28.11 -16.60 -23.23
C LEU A 63 -29.21 -15.57 -23.50
N ALA A 64 -28.99 -14.29 -23.15
CA ALA A 64 -29.88 -13.16 -23.43
C ALA A 64 -29.02 -11.89 -23.66
N PRO A 65 -28.54 -11.66 -24.91
CA PRO A 65 -27.64 -10.55 -25.26
C PRO A 65 -28.36 -9.19 -25.42
N ASP A 66 -29.68 -9.19 -25.30
CA ASP A 66 -30.59 -8.05 -25.29
C ASP A 66 -31.02 -7.64 -23.86
N SER A 67 -30.69 -8.44 -22.85
CA SER A 67 -31.06 -8.17 -21.45
C SER A 67 -30.20 -7.07 -20.83
N ALA A 68 -30.75 -5.86 -20.75
CA ALA A 68 -30.16 -4.74 -20.02
C ALA A 68 -29.81 -5.07 -18.55
N ALA A 69 -30.57 -5.97 -17.90
CA ALA A 69 -30.30 -6.42 -16.54
C ALA A 69 -28.99 -7.24 -16.43
N ASN A 70 -28.63 -8.01 -17.46
CA ASN A 70 -27.36 -8.74 -17.51
C ASN A 70 -26.17 -7.78 -17.58
N TYR A 71 -26.26 -6.75 -18.44
CA TYR A 71 -25.21 -5.73 -18.58
C TYR A 71 -25.08 -4.83 -17.33
N ASN A 72 -26.19 -4.46 -16.68
CA ASN A 72 -26.13 -3.74 -15.40
C ASN A 72 -25.44 -4.57 -14.30
N ALA A 73 -25.72 -5.88 -14.22
CA ALA A 73 -25.05 -6.76 -13.26
C ALA A 73 -23.54 -6.93 -13.57
N LEU A 74 -23.14 -7.00 -14.84
CA LEU A 74 -21.73 -6.96 -15.26
C LEU A 74 -21.04 -5.64 -14.87
N GLY A 75 -21.72 -4.50 -15.06
CA GLY A 75 -21.21 -3.20 -14.66
C GLY A 75 -20.98 -3.08 -13.15
N ILE A 76 -21.91 -3.59 -12.33
CA ILE A 76 -21.75 -3.65 -10.86
C ILE A 76 -20.54 -4.50 -10.46
N ALA A 77 -20.34 -5.65 -11.11
CA ALA A 77 -19.19 -6.53 -10.83
C ALA A 77 -17.84 -5.86 -11.18
N HIS A 78 -17.78 -5.05 -12.24
CA HIS A 78 -16.61 -4.22 -12.54
C HIS A 78 -16.45 -3.03 -11.56
N ALA A 79 -17.56 -2.44 -11.08
CA ALA A 79 -17.54 -1.28 -10.19
C ALA A 79 -17.05 -1.61 -8.76
N GLU A 80 -17.33 -2.81 -8.22
CA GLU A 80 -16.80 -3.25 -6.90
C GLU A 80 -15.29 -3.65 -6.96
N ILE A 81 -14.66 -3.65 -8.15
CA ILE A 81 -13.19 -3.77 -8.33
C ILE A 81 -12.52 -2.50 -8.91
N ASP A 82 -13.22 -1.36 -8.91
CA ASP A 82 -12.76 -0.08 -9.47
C ASP A 82 -12.37 -0.07 -10.98
N ASN A 83 -12.83 -1.08 -11.74
CA ASN A 83 -12.74 -1.09 -13.22
C ASN A 83 -13.81 -0.15 -13.84
N ALA A 84 -13.62 1.16 -13.61
CA ALA A 84 -14.62 2.18 -13.93
C ALA A 84 -14.90 2.35 -15.44
N HIS A 85 -13.94 2.02 -16.32
CA HIS A 85 -14.14 2.08 -17.78
C HIS A 85 -15.07 0.96 -18.27
N GLU A 86 -14.82 -0.26 -17.80
CA GLU A 86 -15.58 -1.47 -18.10
C GLU A 86 -16.99 -1.37 -17.48
N ALA A 87 -17.08 -0.86 -16.25
CA ALA A 87 -18.35 -0.54 -15.60
C ALA A 87 -19.16 0.47 -16.42
N LYS A 88 -18.57 1.62 -16.81
CA LYS A 88 -19.21 2.62 -17.68
C LYS A 88 -19.71 2.00 -18.98
N ALA A 89 -18.90 1.18 -19.66
CA ALA A 89 -19.28 0.54 -20.91
C ALA A 89 -20.47 -0.42 -20.75
N ALA A 90 -20.47 -1.23 -19.68
CA ALA A 90 -21.58 -2.14 -19.38
C ALA A 90 -22.88 -1.39 -19.00
N PHE A 91 -22.80 -0.35 -18.17
CA PHE A 91 -23.99 0.47 -17.84
C PHE A 91 -24.52 1.24 -19.06
N ALA A 92 -23.64 1.79 -19.90
CA ALA A 92 -24.05 2.42 -21.16
C ALA A 92 -24.76 1.43 -22.09
N LYS A 93 -24.29 0.18 -22.19
CA LYS A 93 -24.98 -0.87 -22.96
C LYS A 93 -26.33 -1.26 -22.36
N ALA A 94 -26.46 -1.26 -21.03
CA ALA A 94 -27.74 -1.47 -20.37
C ALA A 94 -28.77 -0.36 -20.71
N LEU A 95 -28.34 0.90 -20.82
CA LEU A 95 -29.20 2.01 -21.25
C LEU A 95 -29.47 2.00 -22.76
N GLU A 96 -28.53 1.59 -23.60
CA GLU A 96 -28.76 1.41 -25.04
C GLU A 96 -29.90 0.40 -25.30
N LEU A 97 -29.91 -0.70 -24.53
CA LEU A 97 -30.95 -1.73 -24.57
C LEU A 97 -32.25 -1.34 -23.85
N SER A 98 -32.17 -0.49 -22.82
CA SER A 98 -33.34 -0.02 -22.06
C SER A 98 -33.12 1.41 -21.54
N PRO A 99 -33.45 2.45 -22.34
CA PRO A 99 -33.12 3.84 -21.99
C PRO A 99 -33.73 4.31 -20.66
N ARG A 100 -34.91 3.78 -20.30
CA ARG A 100 -35.63 4.16 -19.07
C ARG A 100 -35.15 3.42 -17.81
N TYR A 101 -34.05 2.68 -17.86
CA TYR A 101 -33.57 1.88 -16.73
C TYR A 101 -32.81 2.76 -15.71
N ALA A 102 -33.56 3.47 -14.86
CA ALA A 102 -33.05 4.42 -13.87
C ALA A 102 -31.89 3.88 -13.00
N GLY A 103 -31.94 2.60 -12.61
CA GLY A 103 -30.84 1.95 -11.88
C GLY A 103 -29.53 1.89 -12.67
N ALA A 104 -29.57 1.60 -13.97
CA ALA A 104 -28.39 1.65 -14.83
C ALA A 104 -27.92 3.09 -15.08
N ALA A 105 -28.82 4.08 -15.13
CA ALA A 105 -28.47 5.49 -15.24
C ALA A 105 -27.72 6.01 -13.99
N ASN A 106 -28.21 5.68 -12.78
CA ASN A 106 -27.50 5.97 -11.54
C ASN A 106 -26.10 5.34 -11.51
N ASN A 107 -25.97 4.08 -11.92
CA ASN A 107 -24.70 3.37 -11.87
C ASN A 107 -23.72 3.88 -12.94
N LEU A 108 -24.23 4.29 -14.11
CA LEU A 108 -23.47 4.99 -15.13
C LEU A 108 -22.98 6.36 -14.63
N ALA A 109 -23.82 7.10 -13.91
CA ALA A 109 -23.43 8.35 -13.26
C ALA A 109 -22.31 8.14 -12.23
N GLU A 110 -22.39 7.13 -11.37
CA GLU A 110 -21.31 6.79 -10.43
C GLU A 110 -20.00 6.45 -11.18
N ALA A 111 -20.07 5.67 -12.27
CA ALA A 111 -18.90 5.39 -13.10
C ALA A 111 -18.31 6.67 -13.74
N TYR A 112 -19.15 7.63 -14.17
CA TYR A 112 -18.68 8.94 -14.59
C TYR A 112 -18.05 9.74 -13.44
N ILE A 113 -18.58 9.70 -12.20
CA ILE A 113 -17.94 10.32 -11.02
C ILE A 113 -16.57 9.73 -10.73
N LYS A 114 -16.41 8.39 -10.79
CA LYS A 114 -15.11 7.73 -10.63
C LYS A 114 -14.09 8.16 -11.69
N LEU A 115 -14.55 8.51 -12.90
CA LEU A 115 -13.74 9.07 -13.99
C LEU A 115 -13.67 10.62 -14.00
N GLY A 116 -14.29 11.27 -13.01
CA GLY A 116 -14.33 12.73 -12.88
C GLY A 116 -15.16 13.46 -13.94
N ASN A 117 -16.01 12.78 -14.68
CA ASN A 117 -16.91 13.30 -15.71
C ASN A 117 -18.17 13.91 -15.06
N LEU A 118 -18.03 15.08 -14.43
CA LEU A 118 -19.08 15.70 -13.62
C LEU A 118 -20.36 15.99 -14.42
N LYS A 119 -20.25 16.52 -15.65
CA LYS A 119 -21.39 16.90 -16.47
C LYS A 119 -22.24 15.67 -16.84
N GLU A 120 -21.60 14.63 -17.37
CA GLU A 120 -22.28 13.40 -17.77
C GLU A 120 -22.88 12.66 -16.57
N ALA A 121 -22.24 12.74 -15.40
CA ALA A 121 -22.81 12.22 -14.16
C ALA A 121 -24.09 12.98 -13.73
N LEU A 122 -24.09 14.32 -13.77
CA LEU A 122 -25.28 15.12 -13.47
C LEU A 122 -26.43 14.87 -14.45
N GLU A 123 -26.14 14.68 -15.73
CA GLU A 123 -27.13 14.27 -16.74
C GLU A 123 -27.72 12.90 -16.41
N GLN A 124 -26.89 11.89 -16.10
CA GLN A 124 -27.36 10.54 -15.80
C GLN A 124 -28.02 10.38 -14.42
N TYR A 125 -27.68 11.21 -13.42
CA TYR A 125 -28.44 11.26 -12.16
C TYR A 125 -29.82 11.90 -12.35
N ARG A 126 -29.93 13.00 -13.11
CA ARG A 126 -31.24 13.59 -13.47
C ARG A 126 -32.11 12.58 -14.21
N HIS A 127 -31.52 11.85 -15.17
CA HIS A 127 -32.17 10.77 -15.93
C HIS A 127 -32.69 9.64 -15.02
N ALA A 128 -31.94 9.25 -13.98
CA ALA A 128 -32.40 8.28 -12.99
C ALA A 128 -33.58 8.80 -12.14
N VAL A 129 -33.51 10.06 -11.69
CA VAL A 129 -34.59 10.72 -10.91
C VAL A 129 -35.86 10.91 -11.74
N GLU A 130 -35.74 11.18 -13.04
CA GLU A 130 -36.89 11.32 -13.95
C GLU A 130 -37.62 9.99 -14.17
N PHE A 131 -36.90 8.90 -14.43
CA PHE A 131 -37.53 7.62 -14.78
C PHE A 131 -37.89 6.73 -13.59
N ASP A 132 -37.30 6.94 -12.41
CA ASP A 132 -37.82 6.39 -11.16
C ASP A 132 -37.71 7.41 -9.99
N PRO A 133 -38.68 8.34 -9.88
CA PRO A 133 -38.74 9.29 -8.79
C PRO A 133 -39.19 8.66 -7.45
N THR A 134 -39.39 7.33 -7.38
CA THR A 134 -39.82 6.67 -6.13
C THR A 134 -38.64 6.37 -5.21
N ILE A 135 -37.46 6.04 -5.78
CA ILE A 135 -36.27 5.73 -4.96
C ILE A 135 -35.59 7.04 -4.52
N PRO A 136 -35.31 7.25 -3.21
CA PRO A 136 -34.70 8.49 -2.77
C PRO A 136 -33.24 8.70 -3.17
N GLN A 137 -32.45 7.63 -3.26
CA GLN A 137 -30.99 7.73 -3.34
C GLN A 137 -30.50 8.29 -4.68
N PHE A 138 -31.20 8.06 -5.79
CA PHE A 138 -30.91 8.70 -7.08
C PHE A 138 -30.89 10.23 -6.97
N HIS A 139 -31.81 10.78 -6.17
CA HIS A 139 -31.89 12.22 -5.93
C HIS A 139 -30.85 12.68 -4.89
N ASN A 140 -30.58 11.89 -3.84
CA ASN A 140 -29.47 12.17 -2.91
C ASN A 140 -28.13 12.27 -3.66
N HIS A 141 -27.86 11.33 -4.58
CA HIS A 141 -26.65 11.34 -5.40
C HIS A 141 -26.58 12.55 -6.34
N LEU A 142 -27.71 13.00 -6.90
CA LEU A 142 -27.80 14.25 -7.65
C LEU A 142 -27.42 15.46 -6.78
N LEU A 143 -28.05 15.62 -5.61
CA LEU A 143 -27.82 16.73 -4.68
C LEU A 143 -26.38 16.76 -4.14
N TYR A 144 -25.80 15.60 -3.83
CA TYR A 144 -24.39 15.49 -3.47
C TYR A 144 -23.47 15.89 -4.63
N THR A 145 -23.78 15.45 -5.85
CA THR A 145 -22.96 15.72 -7.03
C THR A 145 -23.01 17.19 -7.46
N MET A 146 -24.16 17.85 -7.33
CA MET A 146 -24.33 19.28 -7.67
C MET A 146 -23.40 20.19 -6.86
N GLN A 147 -22.95 19.79 -5.65
CA GLN A 147 -22.01 20.58 -4.85
C GLN A 147 -20.63 20.75 -5.52
N PHE A 148 -20.23 19.84 -6.43
CA PHE A 148 -18.97 19.95 -7.17
C PHE A 148 -19.02 20.92 -8.36
N ASP A 149 -20.21 21.34 -8.80
CA ASP A 149 -20.37 22.12 -10.02
C ASP A 149 -20.09 23.62 -9.76
N PRO A 150 -19.06 24.23 -10.38
CA PRO A 150 -18.76 25.65 -10.22
C PRO A 150 -19.79 26.55 -10.91
N THR A 151 -20.62 26.03 -11.81
CA THR A 151 -21.60 26.82 -12.58
C THR A 151 -22.93 27.03 -11.85
N LEU A 152 -23.25 26.18 -10.87
CA LEU A 152 -24.47 26.28 -10.08
C LEU A 152 -24.34 27.35 -8.98
N THR A 153 -25.41 28.10 -8.75
CA THR A 153 -25.52 29.06 -7.64
C THR A 153 -25.98 28.38 -6.35
N GLN A 154 -25.91 29.10 -5.22
CA GLN A 154 -26.49 28.65 -3.95
C GLN A 154 -28.03 28.53 -4.04
N GLU A 155 -28.67 29.33 -4.90
CA GLU A 155 -30.13 29.26 -5.15
C GLU A 155 -30.51 28.01 -5.95
N ASP A 156 -29.77 27.66 -7.01
CA ASP A 156 -29.99 26.42 -7.78
C ASP A 156 -29.89 25.17 -6.89
N LEU A 157 -28.85 25.15 -6.04
CA LEU A 157 -28.67 24.08 -5.04
C LEU A 157 -29.88 24.02 -4.10
N LEU A 158 -30.24 25.14 -3.49
CA LEU A 158 -31.35 25.22 -2.52
C LEU A 158 -32.71 24.86 -3.14
N ALA A 159 -32.94 25.20 -4.40
CA ALA A 159 -34.18 24.89 -5.11
C ALA A 159 -34.36 23.37 -5.30
N GLU A 160 -33.33 22.65 -5.75
CA GLU A 160 -33.43 21.20 -5.93
C GLU A 160 -33.46 20.45 -4.58
N HIS A 161 -32.79 20.96 -3.53
CA HIS A 161 -32.94 20.43 -2.16
C HIS A 161 -34.39 20.59 -1.65
N ARG A 162 -35.03 21.74 -1.86
CA ARG A 162 -36.46 21.93 -1.54
C ARG A 162 -37.36 20.98 -2.35
N ARG A 163 -37.05 20.77 -3.63
CA ARG A 163 -37.76 19.83 -4.50
C ARG A 163 -37.65 18.37 -4.00
N PHE A 164 -36.53 17.99 -3.39
CA PHE A 164 -36.40 16.70 -2.70
C PHE A 164 -37.35 16.60 -1.50
N GLY A 165 -37.34 17.57 -0.59
CA GLY A 165 -38.21 17.54 0.61
C GLY A 165 -39.71 17.62 0.29
N GLN A 166 -40.08 18.29 -0.79
CA GLN A 166 -41.48 18.42 -1.25
C GLN A 166 -42.09 17.11 -1.79
N ARG A 167 -41.30 16.05 -2.02
CA ARG A 167 -41.81 14.72 -2.44
C ARG A 167 -42.73 14.14 -1.35
N GLU A 168 -43.83 13.49 -1.75
CA GLU A 168 -44.83 12.93 -0.80
C GLU A 168 -44.23 11.97 0.25
N ALA A 169 -43.12 11.30 -0.08
CA ALA A 169 -42.40 10.41 0.86
C ALA A 169 -41.65 11.15 1.99
N PHE A 170 -41.43 12.47 1.84
CA PHE A 170 -40.60 13.33 2.68
C PHE A 170 -41.33 14.50 3.34
N LYS A 171 -42.58 14.80 2.95
CA LYS A 171 -43.42 15.77 3.65
C LYS A 171 -43.61 15.37 5.13
N PRO A 172 -43.57 16.32 6.09
CA PRO A 172 -43.75 16.01 7.50
C PRO A 172 -45.12 15.34 7.77
N ARG A 173 -45.11 14.15 8.39
CA ARG A 173 -46.34 13.51 8.86
C ARG A 173 -46.85 14.25 10.11
N LYS A 174 -48.10 14.69 10.07
CA LYS A 174 -48.79 15.23 11.25
C LYS A 174 -48.99 14.13 12.29
N ARG A 175 -48.26 14.18 13.41
CA ARG A 175 -48.48 13.29 14.56
C ARG A 175 -49.90 13.52 15.11
N LEU A 176 -50.59 12.44 15.46
CA LEU A 176 -51.96 12.47 16.01
C LEU A 176 -51.99 12.54 17.54
N SER A 177 -50.86 12.23 18.18
CA SER A 177 -50.64 12.24 19.62
C SER A 177 -49.49 13.19 19.98
N PRO A 178 -49.45 13.74 21.21
CA PRO A 178 -48.28 14.43 21.74
C PRO A 178 -47.02 13.56 21.75
N PHE A 179 -45.86 14.16 22.01
CA PHE A 179 -44.63 13.42 22.30
C PHE A 179 -44.71 12.79 23.70
N PRO A 180 -44.18 11.55 23.90
CA PRO A 180 -44.09 10.94 25.23
C PRO A 180 -43.01 11.60 26.10
N ASN A 181 -42.07 12.30 25.48
CA ASN A 181 -40.97 13.02 26.11
C ASN A 181 -41.50 14.13 27.04
N THR A 182 -41.13 14.08 28.33
CA THR A 182 -41.57 15.10 29.30
C THR A 182 -40.86 16.44 29.04
N PRO A 183 -41.58 17.57 28.92
CA PRO A 183 -41.02 18.90 28.62
C PRO A 183 -40.43 19.59 29.85
N ASP A 184 -39.49 18.91 30.50
CA ASP A 184 -38.65 19.43 31.59
C ASP A 184 -37.37 20.04 30.98
N PRO A 185 -37.04 21.32 31.23
CA PRO A 185 -35.91 22.02 30.62
C PRO A 185 -34.52 21.54 31.10
N ASP A 186 -34.43 20.89 32.26
CA ASP A 186 -33.19 20.69 33.01
C ASP A 186 -32.83 19.21 33.26
N ARG A 187 -33.78 18.28 33.05
CA ARG A 187 -33.53 16.82 33.07
C ARG A 187 -32.44 16.36 32.06
N PRO A 188 -31.91 15.13 32.20
CA PRO A 188 -31.09 14.50 31.16
C PRO A 188 -31.80 14.44 29.80
N ILE A 189 -31.04 14.63 28.71
CA ILE A 189 -31.51 14.64 27.32
C ILE A 189 -30.99 13.39 26.60
N ARG A 190 -31.88 12.59 26.01
CA ARG A 190 -31.49 11.44 25.17
C ARG A 190 -31.20 11.90 23.75
N ILE A 191 -29.97 11.68 23.29
CA ILE A 191 -29.52 12.04 21.94
C ILE A 191 -29.51 10.78 21.07
N GLY A 192 -30.08 10.81 19.87
CA GLY A 192 -30.01 9.71 18.92
C GLY A 192 -29.24 10.12 17.67
N TYR A 193 -28.15 9.44 17.34
CA TYR A 193 -27.38 9.69 16.12
C TYR A 193 -27.72 8.67 15.04
N VAL A 194 -28.09 9.15 13.85
CA VAL A 194 -28.47 8.31 12.70
C VAL A 194 -27.40 8.41 11.61
N SER A 195 -26.81 7.29 11.21
CA SER A 195 -25.75 7.29 10.18
C SER A 195 -25.59 5.95 9.45
N PRO A 196 -25.28 5.93 8.14
CA PRO A 196 -24.76 4.75 7.45
C PRO A 196 -23.30 4.42 7.83
N ASP A 197 -22.58 5.37 8.43
CA ASP A 197 -21.12 5.39 8.48
C ASP A 197 -20.53 4.94 9.83
N LEU A 198 -21.30 4.23 10.67
CA LEU A 198 -20.87 3.78 12.01
C LEU A 198 -19.91 2.57 11.93
N CYS A 199 -18.79 2.75 11.26
CA CYS A 199 -17.73 1.78 10.99
C CYS A 199 -16.39 2.52 10.78
N TYR A 200 -15.38 1.89 10.17
CA TYR A 200 -14.15 2.56 9.71
C TYR A 200 -14.45 3.54 8.55
N HIS A 201 -14.98 4.71 8.90
CA HIS A 201 -15.33 5.79 7.98
C HIS A 201 -14.87 7.17 8.51
N PRO A 202 -14.56 8.15 7.64
CA PRO A 202 -14.28 9.53 8.04
C PRO A 202 -15.30 10.15 8.98
N THR A 203 -16.59 9.85 8.84
CA THR A 203 -17.68 10.38 9.69
C THR A 203 -17.42 10.09 11.18
N VAL A 204 -16.97 8.88 11.53
CA VAL A 204 -16.62 8.51 12.90
C VAL A 204 -15.41 9.30 13.42
N ARG A 205 -14.50 9.75 12.55
CA ARG A 205 -13.36 10.59 12.98
C ARG A 205 -13.82 11.95 13.50
N PHE A 206 -14.94 12.49 13.02
CA PHE A 206 -15.50 13.74 13.53
C PHE A 206 -16.26 13.57 14.86
N PHE A 207 -16.68 12.33 15.19
CA PHE A 207 -17.57 12.05 16.33
C PHE A 207 -16.98 11.18 17.44
N LEU A 208 -15.90 10.42 17.22
CA LEU A 208 -15.34 9.52 18.23
C LEU A 208 -14.98 10.26 19.53
N HIS A 209 -14.28 11.39 19.40
CA HIS A 209 -13.94 12.24 20.54
C HIS A 209 -15.18 12.83 21.23
N ILE A 210 -16.28 13.06 20.50
CA ILE A 210 -17.54 13.58 21.04
C ILE A 210 -18.23 12.50 21.88
N TRP A 211 -18.43 11.32 21.30
CA TRP A 211 -19.01 10.15 21.96
C TRP A 211 -18.19 9.67 23.17
N GLN A 212 -16.86 9.78 23.13
CA GLN A 212 -15.98 9.48 24.26
C GLN A 212 -16.03 10.52 25.40
N GLN A 213 -16.47 11.75 25.14
CA GLN A 213 -16.46 12.85 26.12
C GLN A 213 -17.87 13.26 26.59
N HIS A 214 -18.93 12.68 26.03
CA HIS A 214 -20.30 12.94 26.47
C HIS A 214 -20.52 12.58 27.94
N ASN A 215 -21.18 13.46 28.68
CA ASN A 215 -21.61 13.16 30.04
C ASN A 215 -22.84 12.23 29.99
N GLN A 216 -22.61 10.92 30.05
CA GLN A 216 -23.66 9.89 29.94
C GLN A 216 -24.81 10.02 30.98
N GLU A 217 -24.60 10.69 32.11
CA GLU A 217 -25.66 10.94 33.10
C GLU A 217 -26.64 12.05 32.66
N LYS A 218 -26.17 13.03 31.87
CA LYS A 218 -26.93 14.22 31.43
C LYS A 218 -27.29 14.20 29.94
N TYR A 219 -26.49 13.49 29.15
CA TYR A 219 -26.56 13.38 27.70
C TYR A 219 -26.30 11.92 27.23
N PRO A 220 -27.05 10.92 27.74
CA PRO A 220 -26.96 9.55 27.24
C PRO A 220 -27.31 9.50 25.75
N PHE A 221 -26.45 8.86 24.95
CA PHE A 221 -26.61 8.83 23.49
C PHE A 221 -26.80 7.42 22.92
N TYR A 222 -27.58 7.35 21.84
CA TYR A 222 -27.98 6.15 21.13
C TYR A 222 -27.53 6.22 19.67
N LEU A 223 -27.34 5.06 19.04
CA LEU A 223 -26.79 4.92 17.68
C LEU A 223 -27.73 4.11 16.78
N TYR A 224 -28.10 4.68 15.62
CA TYR A 224 -28.96 4.05 14.62
C TYR A 224 -28.17 3.87 13.32
N GLY A 225 -27.70 2.64 13.07
CA GLY A 225 -26.68 2.33 12.06
C GLY A 225 -27.20 1.61 10.81
N GLU A 226 -27.11 2.26 9.65
CA GLU A 226 -27.42 1.68 8.32
C GLU A 226 -26.17 0.99 7.70
N VAL A 227 -25.36 0.35 8.54
CA VAL A 227 -23.98 -0.06 8.21
C VAL A 227 -23.97 -1.27 7.25
N ARG A 228 -23.60 -1.06 5.98
CA ARG A 228 -23.59 -2.12 4.94
C ARG A 228 -22.61 -3.26 5.24
N ARG A 229 -21.49 -2.99 5.92
CA ARG A 229 -20.41 -3.93 6.28
C ARG A 229 -19.88 -3.56 7.68
N PRO A 230 -20.42 -4.13 8.78
CA PRO A 230 -19.92 -3.86 10.13
C PRO A 230 -18.48 -4.31 10.34
N ASP A 231 -17.76 -3.61 11.21
CA ASP A 231 -16.37 -3.90 11.58
C ASP A 231 -16.11 -3.68 13.09
N GLU A 232 -14.84 -3.71 13.49
CA GLU A 232 -14.40 -3.53 14.87
C GLU A 232 -14.80 -2.15 15.42
N VAL A 233 -14.76 -1.10 14.59
CA VAL A 233 -15.22 0.25 14.96
C VAL A 233 -16.74 0.27 15.16
N THR A 234 -17.52 -0.45 14.35
CA THR A 234 -18.97 -0.62 14.60
C THR A 234 -19.24 -1.22 15.99
N LYS A 235 -18.41 -2.16 16.42
CA LYS A 235 -18.53 -2.78 17.75
C LYS A 235 -18.10 -1.82 18.87
N GLU A 236 -16.95 -1.16 18.76
CA GLU A 236 -16.49 -0.15 19.73
C GLU A 236 -17.55 0.94 19.97
N LEU A 237 -18.19 1.42 18.89
CA LEU A 237 -19.25 2.42 18.96
C LEU A 237 -20.51 1.88 19.64
N ALA A 238 -20.88 0.62 19.41
CA ALA A 238 -22.00 -0.01 20.11
C ALA A 238 -21.72 -0.12 21.62
N ASP A 239 -20.53 -0.62 21.99
CA ASP A 239 -20.08 -0.79 23.38
C ASP A 239 -19.93 0.57 24.13
N LEU A 240 -19.70 1.68 23.41
CA LEU A 240 -19.60 3.04 23.95
C LEU A 240 -20.97 3.75 24.12
N SER A 241 -22.02 3.25 23.48
CA SER A 241 -23.35 3.89 23.45
C SER A 241 -24.28 3.44 24.58
N SER A 242 -25.31 4.24 24.89
CA SER A 242 -26.44 3.80 25.72
C SER A 242 -27.37 2.80 25.01
N GLY A 243 -27.17 2.59 23.70
CA GLY A 243 -27.87 1.58 22.91
C GLY A 243 -27.61 1.74 21.41
N TYR A 244 -27.32 0.62 20.74
CA TYR A 244 -27.10 0.56 19.29
C TYR A 244 -28.20 -0.26 18.61
N ARG A 245 -28.81 0.28 17.54
CA ARG A 245 -29.79 -0.42 16.70
C ARG A 245 -29.35 -0.40 15.23
N HIS A 246 -29.21 -1.59 14.64
CA HIS A 246 -28.94 -1.77 13.21
C HIS A 246 -30.23 -1.54 12.40
N THR A 247 -30.26 -0.50 11.56
CA THR A 247 -31.46 -0.09 10.80
C THR A 247 -31.60 -0.76 9.43
N LEU A 248 -30.51 -1.37 8.94
CA LEU A 248 -30.47 -1.97 7.62
C LEU A 248 -31.42 -3.16 7.50
N GLY A 249 -32.26 -3.13 6.47
CA GLY A 249 -33.34 -4.10 6.25
C GLY A 249 -34.65 -3.76 6.96
N HIS A 250 -34.69 -2.73 7.82
CA HIS A 250 -35.88 -2.29 8.54
C HIS A 250 -36.55 -1.07 7.90
N SER A 251 -37.88 -1.07 7.84
CA SER A 251 -38.67 0.03 7.31
C SER A 251 -38.50 1.30 8.15
N LYS A 252 -38.72 2.47 7.54
CA LYS A 252 -38.67 3.73 8.27
C LYS A 252 -39.69 3.79 9.41
N GLU A 253 -40.88 3.23 9.23
CA GLU A 253 -41.87 3.09 10.30
C GLU A 253 -41.33 2.28 11.49
N GLN A 254 -40.59 1.18 11.24
CA GLN A 254 -40.00 0.36 12.31
C GLN A 254 -38.83 1.08 13.01
N VAL A 255 -37.98 1.79 12.25
CA VAL A 255 -36.88 2.59 12.81
C VAL A 255 -37.41 3.78 13.62
N ALA A 256 -38.47 4.45 13.14
CA ALA A 256 -39.16 5.51 13.88
C ALA A 256 -39.79 4.98 15.18
N GLN A 257 -40.46 3.83 15.14
CA GLN A 257 -40.99 3.18 16.35
C GLN A 257 -39.87 2.94 17.38
N TRP A 258 -38.70 2.47 16.97
CA TRP A 258 -37.56 2.26 17.87
C TRP A 258 -37.05 3.55 18.50
N ILE A 259 -36.99 4.65 17.74
CA ILE A 259 -36.59 5.98 18.25
C ILE A 259 -37.63 6.52 19.27
N GLU A 260 -38.92 6.22 19.07
CA GLU A 260 -39.99 6.53 20.04
C GLU A 260 -39.92 5.64 21.29
N GLU A 261 -39.60 4.34 21.14
CA GLU A 261 -39.37 3.39 22.25
C GLU A 261 -38.17 3.79 23.13
N ASP A 262 -37.05 4.21 22.50
CA ASP A 262 -35.86 4.73 23.17
C ASP A 262 -36.11 6.13 23.80
N GLN A 263 -37.23 6.77 23.46
CA GLN A 263 -37.64 8.11 23.88
C GLN A 263 -36.57 9.17 23.60
N ILE A 264 -36.02 9.17 22.38
CA ILE A 264 -35.03 10.16 21.95
C ILE A 264 -35.64 11.56 22.00
N ASP A 265 -34.91 12.51 22.59
CA ASP A 265 -35.32 13.91 22.74
C ASP A 265 -34.81 14.76 21.57
N ILE A 266 -33.58 14.49 21.12
CA ILE A 266 -32.91 15.14 19.99
C ILE A 266 -32.38 14.05 19.04
N LEU A 267 -32.98 13.94 17.86
CA LEU A 267 -32.49 13.05 16.79
C LEU A 267 -31.57 13.83 15.84
N VAL A 268 -30.37 13.33 15.60
CA VAL A 268 -29.33 13.98 14.80
C VAL A 268 -28.95 13.12 13.59
N ASP A 269 -29.23 13.62 12.39
CA ASP A 269 -28.73 13.07 11.13
C ASP A 269 -27.23 13.37 10.97
N LEU A 270 -26.44 12.34 10.69
CA LEU A 270 -25.01 12.43 10.37
C LEU A 270 -24.68 11.99 8.92
N GLY A 271 -25.70 11.74 8.08
CA GLY A 271 -25.51 11.35 6.68
C GLY A 271 -25.86 12.47 5.69
N GLY A 272 -26.93 13.22 5.91
CA GLY A 272 -27.47 14.15 4.92
C GLY A 272 -27.71 13.45 3.57
N HIS A 273 -27.30 14.04 2.45
CA HIS A 273 -27.45 13.44 1.13
C HIS A 273 -26.31 12.49 0.70
N THR A 274 -25.49 11.97 1.62
CA THR A 274 -24.52 10.89 1.29
C THR A 274 -25.23 9.55 1.01
N ILE A 275 -24.48 8.56 0.53
CA ILE A 275 -25.00 7.23 0.18
C ILE A 275 -25.56 6.48 1.41
N SER A 276 -26.66 5.75 1.23
CA SER A 276 -27.31 4.94 2.29
C SER A 276 -27.82 5.70 3.53
N ASN A 277 -28.01 7.02 3.48
CA ASN A 277 -28.61 7.76 4.59
C ASN A 277 -30.05 7.30 4.92
N ARG A 278 -30.51 7.65 6.14
CA ARG A 278 -31.89 7.41 6.62
C ARG A 278 -32.67 8.70 6.85
N LEU A 279 -32.50 9.68 5.97
CA LEU A 279 -33.36 10.88 5.91
C LEU A 279 -34.85 10.54 5.71
N ASP A 280 -35.16 9.30 5.28
CA ASP A 280 -36.54 8.81 5.13
C ASP A 280 -37.29 8.64 6.48
N VAL A 281 -36.57 8.54 7.61
CA VAL A 281 -37.13 8.42 8.97
C VAL A 281 -37.60 9.77 9.53
N PHE A 282 -36.84 10.84 9.29
CA PHE A 282 -37.09 12.17 9.86
C PHE A 282 -38.49 12.76 9.55
N PRO A 283 -39.07 12.60 8.34
CA PRO A 283 -40.46 12.98 8.02
C PRO A 283 -41.53 12.35 8.92
N LEU A 284 -41.22 11.26 9.64
CA LEU A 284 -42.14 10.62 10.59
C LEU A 284 -42.19 11.35 11.94
N ARG A 285 -41.21 12.22 12.22
CA ARG A 285 -40.97 12.93 13.48
C ARG A 285 -41.05 12.03 14.73
N PRO A 286 -40.23 10.97 14.84
CA PRO A 286 -40.18 10.14 16.05
C PRO A 286 -39.60 10.86 17.27
N ALA A 287 -38.71 11.84 17.09
CA ALA A 287 -38.19 12.67 18.18
C ALA A 287 -38.84 14.06 18.20
N PRO A 288 -38.96 14.72 19.38
CA PRO A 288 -39.50 16.07 19.50
C PRO A 288 -38.72 17.10 18.71
N VAL A 289 -37.39 17.11 18.89
CA VAL A 289 -36.43 17.96 18.18
C VAL A 289 -35.60 17.10 17.23
N GLN A 290 -35.43 17.58 16.01
CA GLN A 290 -34.63 16.89 14.99
C GLN A 290 -33.62 17.85 14.37
N ALA A 291 -32.39 17.39 14.17
CA ALA A 291 -31.29 18.17 13.61
C ALA A 291 -30.51 17.38 12.55
N THR A 292 -29.76 18.09 11.71
CA THR A 292 -28.68 17.51 10.87
C THR A 292 -27.34 18.14 11.24
N TYR A 293 -26.26 17.37 11.12
CA TYR A 293 -24.90 17.80 11.35
C TYR A 293 -24.14 17.93 10.02
N PRO A 294 -23.30 18.96 9.81
CA PRO A 294 -22.68 19.29 8.52
C PRO A 294 -21.52 18.37 8.09
N ILE A 295 -21.69 17.05 8.27
CA ILE A 295 -20.92 16.01 7.56
C ILE A 295 -21.28 16.04 6.06
N TYR A 296 -22.56 16.23 5.75
CA TYR A 296 -22.97 16.79 4.47
C TYR A 296 -23.03 18.32 4.60
N PRO A 297 -22.16 19.10 3.94
CA PRO A 297 -22.06 20.54 4.18
C PRO A 297 -23.10 21.33 3.38
N TYR A 298 -24.39 21.03 3.58
CA TYR A 298 -25.55 21.81 3.11
C TYR A 298 -26.85 21.37 3.78
N THR A 299 -28.00 21.88 3.34
CA THR A 299 -29.35 21.49 3.82
C THR A 299 -29.73 20.05 3.45
N THR A 300 -30.61 19.43 4.23
CA THR A 300 -31.33 18.18 3.89
C THR A 300 -32.55 18.41 2.99
N GLY A 301 -32.96 19.68 2.82
CA GLY A 301 -34.20 20.07 2.15
C GLY A 301 -35.49 19.76 2.93
N LEU A 302 -35.42 19.19 4.14
CA LEU A 302 -36.58 18.65 4.86
C LEU A 302 -37.16 19.65 5.87
N GLU A 303 -38.43 20.01 5.68
CA GLU A 303 -39.26 20.73 6.68
C GLU A 303 -39.46 19.94 8.00
N ALA A 304 -39.06 18.67 8.04
CA ALA A 304 -39.13 17.82 9.23
C ALA A 304 -37.87 17.91 10.11
N VAL A 305 -36.76 18.46 9.60
CA VAL A 305 -35.54 18.69 10.37
C VAL A 305 -35.57 20.14 10.86
N ASP A 306 -35.53 20.35 12.18
CA ASP A 306 -35.71 21.67 12.78
C ASP A 306 -34.43 22.51 12.70
N TYR A 307 -33.27 21.87 12.89
CA TYR A 307 -31.98 22.54 13.03
C TYR A 307 -30.90 21.98 12.07
N ARG A 308 -30.08 22.86 11.50
CA ARG A 308 -28.78 22.50 10.89
C ARG A 308 -27.67 23.10 11.75
N PHE A 309 -26.79 22.26 12.30
CA PHE A 309 -25.59 22.77 12.97
C PHE A 309 -24.62 23.40 11.95
N SER A 310 -23.93 24.47 12.34
CA SER A 310 -22.95 25.17 11.50
C SER A 310 -22.03 26.03 12.37
N ASP A 311 -21.24 26.91 11.76
CA ASP A 311 -20.48 27.98 12.42
C ASP A 311 -20.48 29.28 11.59
N ASN A 312 -19.92 30.35 12.17
CA ASN A 312 -19.88 31.69 11.59
C ASN A 312 -19.03 31.82 10.31
N MET A 313 -18.20 30.82 9.98
CA MET A 313 -17.36 30.79 8.78
C MET A 313 -17.98 29.92 7.68
N LEU A 314 -18.65 28.83 8.08
CA LEU A 314 -19.37 27.91 7.21
C LEU A 314 -20.66 28.55 6.67
N ASP A 315 -21.45 29.19 7.55
CA ASP A 315 -22.63 29.99 7.24
C ASP A 315 -22.57 31.34 7.99
N PRO A 316 -22.01 32.42 7.41
CA PRO A 316 -21.99 33.74 8.05
C PRO A 316 -23.40 34.26 8.37
N PRO A 317 -23.58 35.09 9.41
CA PRO A 317 -24.89 35.66 9.75
C PRO A 317 -25.35 36.76 8.79
N ASP A 318 -24.42 37.48 8.15
CA ASP A 318 -24.70 38.69 7.38
C ASP A 318 -24.95 38.43 5.87
N GLU A 319 -24.86 37.17 5.43
CA GLU A 319 -25.22 36.74 4.07
C GLU A 319 -26.68 36.21 4.03
N VAL A 320 -27.54 36.82 3.22
CA VAL A 320 -29.02 36.68 3.27
C VAL A 320 -29.57 36.39 1.86
N PRO A 321 -30.65 35.58 1.64
CA PRO A 321 -31.56 34.93 2.60
C PRO A 321 -31.39 33.37 2.61
N PRO A 322 -32.41 32.56 2.97
CA PRO A 322 -32.21 31.40 3.84
C PRO A 322 -31.34 30.30 3.20
N GLN A 323 -30.13 30.13 3.73
CA GLN A 323 -29.11 29.18 3.26
C GLN A 323 -29.42 27.70 3.62
N SER A 324 -30.65 27.42 4.10
CA SER A 324 -31.16 26.12 4.51
C SER A 324 -32.70 26.05 4.40
N VAL A 325 -33.28 24.88 4.69
CA VAL A 325 -34.71 24.74 5.03
C VAL A 325 -34.90 24.77 6.56
N GLU A 326 -33.91 24.27 7.29
CA GLU A 326 -33.77 24.20 8.74
C GLU A 326 -33.35 25.54 9.37
N GLU A 327 -33.52 25.72 10.68
CA GLU A 327 -32.89 26.82 11.43
C GLU A 327 -31.38 26.58 11.56
N ILE A 328 -30.53 27.50 11.10
CA ILE A 328 -29.06 27.34 11.19
C ILE A 328 -28.59 27.66 12.61
N TYR A 329 -28.33 26.61 13.39
CA TYR A 329 -27.75 26.72 14.73
C TYR A 329 -26.23 26.83 14.63
N ARG A 330 -25.70 28.03 14.89
CA ARG A 330 -24.25 28.30 14.84
C ARG A 330 -23.60 27.95 16.17
N LEU A 331 -22.59 27.08 16.13
CA LEU A 331 -21.77 26.70 17.29
C LEU A 331 -20.72 27.79 17.59
N ASP A 332 -20.27 27.84 18.83
CA ASP A 332 -19.22 28.77 19.28
C ASP A 332 -17.81 28.22 18.94
N GLY A 333 -17.26 28.67 17.80
CA GLY A 333 -16.00 28.17 17.25
C GLY A 333 -16.24 27.40 15.95
N CYS A 334 -15.45 26.36 15.70
CA CYS A 334 -15.65 25.49 14.53
C CYS A 334 -16.90 24.61 14.67
N TYR A 335 -17.47 24.16 13.55
CA TYR A 335 -18.38 23.03 13.53
C TYR A 335 -17.68 21.67 13.74
N ALA A 336 -16.36 21.59 13.57
CA ALA A 336 -15.62 20.33 13.54
C ALA A 336 -14.81 20.07 14.82
N CYS A 337 -15.03 18.89 15.40
CA CYS A 337 -14.04 18.15 16.19
C CYS A 337 -13.42 17.07 15.27
N PHE A 338 -12.18 16.66 15.49
CA PHE A 338 -11.55 15.60 14.70
C PHE A 338 -10.62 14.73 15.55
N SER A 339 -10.77 13.41 15.41
CA SER A 339 -9.95 12.36 16.01
C SER A 339 -9.01 11.77 14.96
N PRO A 340 -7.71 12.14 14.96
CA PRO A 340 -6.73 11.60 14.03
C PRO A 340 -6.60 10.08 14.12
N LEU A 341 -6.12 9.43 13.06
CA LEU A 341 -5.88 7.99 13.10
C LEU A 341 -4.61 7.66 13.92
N PRO A 342 -4.63 6.56 14.69
CA PRO A 342 -3.41 6.00 15.27
C PRO A 342 -2.33 5.76 14.22
N GLY A 343 -1.07 5.98 14.58
CA GLY A 343 0.07 5.73 13.69
C GLY A 343 0.29 6.77 12.58
N MET A 344 -0.51 7.84 12.46
CA MET A 344 -0.24 8.91 11.48
C MET A 344 1.13 9.56 11.74
N PRO A 345 1.98 9.71 10.69
CA PRO A 345 3.37 10.13 10.86
C PRO A 345 3.51 11.53 11.46
N ALA A 346 4.60 11.78 12.18
CA ALA A 346 4.94 13.11 12.69
C ALA A 346 5.35 14.08 11.55
N PRO A 347 5.19 15.40 11.72
CA PRO A 347 5.74 16.37 10.78
C PRO A 347 7.27 16.27 10.75
N GLY A 348 7.83 15.98 9.58
CA GLY A 348 9.27 16.00 9.35
C GLY A 348 9.78 17.41 8.95
N PRO A 349 11.05 17.54 8.52
CA PRO A 349 11.51 18.74 7.81
C PRO A 349 10.65 19.02 6.56
N LEU A 350 10.80 20.21 5.96
CA LEU A 350 10.12 20.51 4.69
C LEU A 350 10.61 19.57 3.59
N PRO A 351 9.70 18.98 2.78
CA PRO A 351 10.11 18.08 1.71
C PRO A 351 11.03 18.72 0.69
N LYS A 352 10.87 20.02 0.40
CA LYS A 352 11.80 20.74 -0.49
C LYS A 352 13.22 20.88 0.05
N ASP A 353 13.41 20.85 1.37
CA ASP A 353 14.75 20.86 2.00
C ASP A 353 15.49 19.53 1.78
N LEU A 354 14.76 18.45 1.49
CA LEU A 354 15.30 17.11 1.21
C LEU A 354 15.36 16.80 -0.30
N ALA A 355 14.33 17.17 -1.05
CA ALA A 355 14.15 16.83 -2.46
C ALA A 355 14.65 17.93 -3.43
N GLY A 356 15.09 19.09 -2.92
CA GLY A 356 15.59 20.22 -3.72
C GLY A 356 14.54 20.97 -4.54
N LYS A 357 13.25 20.60 -4.46
CA LYS A 357 12.13 21.19 -5.20
C LYS A 357 10.88 21.33 -4.36
N LEU A 358 10.11 22.39 -4.60
CA LEU A 358 8.80 22.59 -3.97
C LEU A 358 7.77 21.59 -4.54
N THR A 359 7.06 20.88 -3.67
CA THR A 359 6.02 19.92 -4.07
C THR A 359 4.65 20.32 -3.51
N PHE A 360 3.75 20.73 -4.42
CA PHE A 360 2.33 20.92 -4.13
C PHE A 360 1.61 19.58 -4.10
N GLY A 361 0.73 19.38 -3.13
CA GLY A 361 -0.11 18.17 -3.02
C GLY A 361 -1.54 18.42 -3.49
N ALA A 362 -2.11 17.47 -4.23
CA ALA A 362 -3.53 17.46 -4.61
C ALA A 362 -4.09 16.02 -4.62
N PRO A 363 -4.50 15.46 -3.46
CA PRO A 363 -5.01 14.09 -3.32
C PRO A 363 -6.54 13.98 -3.49
N HIS A 364 -7.15 14.83 -4.34
CA HIS A 364 -8.61 15.00 -4.43
C HIS A 364 -9.31 13.92 -5.27
N GLN A 365 -10.64 13.79 -5.16
CA GLN A 365 -11.45 12.92 -6.04
C GLN A 365 -11.44 13.47 -7.47
N LEU A 366 -11.45 12.60 -8.49
CA LEU A 366 -11.33 13.02 -9.90
C LEU A 366 -12.46 13.97 -10.36
N VAL A 367 -13.64 13.92 -9.72
CA VAL A 367 -14.75 14.86 -9.96
C VAL A 367 -14.46 16.30 -9.51
N LYS A 368 -13.53 16.52 -8.57
CA LYS A 368 -13.19 17.87 -8.09
C LYS A 368 -12.29 18.65 -9.06
N TYR A 369 -11.59 18.00 -9.99
CA TYR A 369 -10.68 18.66 -10.94
C TYR A 369 -11.47 19.30 -12.09
N ASN A 370 -12.17 20.38 -11.76
CA ASN A 370 -12.91 21.23 -12.67
C ASN A 370 -11.99 22.28 -13.32
N LYS A 371 -12.38 22.78 -14.50
CA LYS A 371 -11.53 23.67 -15.30
C LYS A 371 -11.16 25.00 -14.60
N PRO A 372 -12.11 25.79 -14.05
CA PRO A 372 -11.77 27.04 -13.34
C PRO A 372 -10.72 26.84 -12.23
N MET A 373 -10.90 25.81 -11.39
CA MET A 373 -9.93 25.48 -10.34
C MET A 373 -8.54 25.15 -10.92
N LEU A 374 -8.47 24.34 -11.98
CA LEU A 374 -7.20 24.01 -12.64
C LEU A 374 -6.55 25.24 -13.31
N GLU A 375 -7.32 26.20 -13.81
CA GLU A 375 -6.79 27.46 -14.37
C GLU A 375 -6.15 28.33 -13.27
N THR A 376 -6.70 28.37 -12.05
CA THR A 376 -6.01 29.01 -10.90
C THR A 376 -4.71 28.30 -10.53
N TRP A 377 -4.70 26.96 -10.59
CA TRP A 377 -3.49 26.16 -10.30
C TRP A 377 -2.41 26.34 -11.37
N ALA A 378 -2.80 26.49 -12.65
CA ALA A 378 -1.89 26.86 -13.73
C ALA A 378 -1.25 28.24 -13.49
N ALA A 379 -2.03 29.22 -13.00
CA ALA A 379 -1.53 30.56 -12.66
C ALA A 379 -0.56 30.56 -11.45
N ILE A 380 -0.71 29.61 -10.51
CA ILE A 380 0.25 29.38 -9.41
C ILE A 380 1.54 28.75 -9.97
N LEU A 381 1.45 27.63 -10.69
CA LEU A 381 2.61 26.89 -11.20
C LEU A 381 3.43 27.70 -12.22
N LYS A 382 2.79 28.56 -13.01
CA LYS A 382 3.46 29.49 -13.93
C LYS A 382 4.33 30.55 -13.21
N GLN A 383 4.06 30.84 -11.94
CA GLN A 383 4.87 31.75 -11.11
C GLN A 383 5.94 31.02 -10.26
N LEU A 384 5.98 29.69 -10.38
CA LEU A 384 6.81 28.74 -9.64
C LEU A 384 7.25 27.61 -10.59
N PRO A 385 8.04 27.91 -11.65
CA PRO A 385 8.31 26.96 -12.74
C PRO A 385 9.04 25.69 -12.29
N ASP A 386 9.82 25.79 -11.21
CA ASP A 386 10.57 24.68 -10.61
C ASP A 386 9.74 23.84 -9.60
N ALA A 387 8.47 24.21 -9.38
CA ALA A 387 7.58 23.49 -8.48
C ALA A 387 6.87 22.33 -9.19
N GLU A 388 6.68 21.24 -8.44
CA GLU A 388 5.93 20.06 -8.86
C GLU A 388 4.51 20.05 -8.26
N LEU A 389 3.54 19.53 -9.00
CA LEU A 389 2.21 19.16 -8.56
C LEU A 389 2.09 17.63 -8.49
N LEU A 390 2.05 17.12 -7.26
CA LEU A 390 1.88 15.71 -6.93
C LEU A 390 0.39 15.40 -6.71
N ILE A 391 -0.22 14.72 -7.69
CA ILE A 391 -1.61 14.25 -7.61
C ILE A 391 -1.61 12.73 -7.40
N PHE A 392 -2.30 12.26 -6.35
CA PHE A 392 -2.27 10.86 -5.97
C PHE A 392 -3.59 10.32 -5.41
N ARG A 393 -4.03 9.18 -5.95
CA ARG A 393 -5.24 8.47 -5.53
C ARG A 393 -5.27 7.03 -6.06
N SER A 394 -5.82 6.10 -5.30
CA SER A 394 -5.98 4.69 -5.69
C SER A 394 -6.81 4.50 -6.97
N THR A 395 -7.68 5.46 -7.31
CA THR A 395 -8.50 5.47 -8.53
C THR A 395 -7.76 5.92 -9.80
N LEU A 396 -6.47 6.30 -9.72
CA LEU A 396 -5.65 6.66 -10.88
C LEU A 396 -5.14 5.42 -11.64
N SER A 397 -6.06 4.68 -12.24
CA SER A 397 -5.73 3.73 -13.32
C SER A 397 -5.12 4.46 -14.52
N ASP A 398 -4.43 3.75 -15.41
CA ASP A 398 -3.64 4.34 -16.49
C ASP A 398 -4.51 5.20 -17.44
N ASN A 399 -5.72 4.72 -17.75
CA ASN A 399 -6.71 5.49 -18.52
C ASN A 399 -7.18 6.76 -17.77
N ALA A 400 -7.37 6.68 -16.44
CA ALA A 400 -7.76 7.83 -15.62
C ALA A 400 -6.63 8.85 -15.48
N GLN A 401 -5.38 8.39 -15.45
CA GLN A 401 -4.19 9.26 -15.53
C GLN A 401 -4.12 9.98 -16.88
N GLN A 402 -4.38 9.31 -18.00
CA GLN A 402 -4.40 9.94 -19.33
C GLN A 402 -5.48 11.02 -19.44
N ILE A 403 -6.73 10.71 -19.04
CA ILE A 403 -7.83 11.69 -19.02
C ILE A 403 -7.51 12.89 -18.11
N LEU A 404 -6.83 12.66 -16.98
CA LEU A 404 -6.40 13.74 -16.10
C LEU A 404 -5.28 14.58 -16.73
N ARG A 405 -4.30 13.98 -17.40
CA ARG A 405 -3.23 14.69 -18.13
C ARG A 405 -3.82 15.63 -19.19
N GLU A 406 -4.78 15.15 -19.97
CA GLU A 406 -5.50 15.95 -20.98
C GLU A 406 -6.17 17.18 -20.34
N ARG A 407 -6.94 17.00 -19.25
CA ARG A 407 -7.59 18.11 -18.54
C ARG A 407 -6.60 19.12 -17.93
N LEU A 408 -5.45 18.65 -17.43
CA LEU A 408 -4.40 19.50 -16.90
C LEU A 408 -3.79 20.36 -18.03
N GLN A 409 -3.54 19.78 -19.20
CA GLN A 409 -3.07 20.52 -20.39
C GLN A 409 -4.12 21.52 -20.91
N ASP A 410 -5.40 21.14 -20.96
CA ASP A 410 -6.52 22.00 -21.38
C ASP A 410 -6.78 23.20 -20.44
N ALA A 411 -6.25 23.14 -19.21
CA ALA A 411 -6.23 24.23 -18.24
C ALA A 411 -4.89 25.00 -18.21
N GLY A 412 -3.91 24.61 -19.04
CA GLY A 412 -2.62 25.29 -19.17
C GLY A 412 -1.52 24.81 -18.20
N ILE A 413 -1.70 23.69 -17.51
CA ILE A 413 -0.69 23.11 -16.61
C ILE A 413 0.33 22.30 -17.43
N SER A 414 1.62 22.60 -17.24
CA SER A 414 2.72 21.86 -17.86
C SER A 414 2.85 20.46 -17.26
N LEU A 415 2.75 19.40 -18.07
CA LEU A 415 2.91 18.03 -17.60
C LEU A 415 4.31 17.73 -17.04
N ASN A 416 5.33 18.52 -17.40
CA ASN A 416 6.67 18.40 -16.83
C ASN A 416 6.71 18.77 -15.34
N GLN A 417 5.71 19.55 -14.87
CA GLN A 417 5.50 19.85 -13.46
C GLN A 417 4.55 18.85 -12.77
N VAL A 418 4.01 17.82 -13.45
CA VAL A 418 2.95 16.95 -12.91
C VAL A 418 3.44 15.53 -12.65
N ARG A 419 3.48 15.14 -11.37
CA ARG A 419 3.71 13.75 -10.94
C ARG A 419 2.39 13.11 -10.53
N LEU A 420 1.92 12.16 -11.33
CA LEU A 420 0.75 11.32 -11.00
C LEU A 420 1.22 10.03 -10.30
N LYS A 421 0.56 9.63 -9.21
CA LYS A 421 0.85 8.36 -8.51
C LYS A 421 -0.42 7.64 -8.04
N ARG A 422 -0.43 6.31 -8.18
CA ARG A 422 -1.49 5.43 -7.66
C ARG A 422 -0.99 4.77 -6.36
N PRO A 423 -1.28 5.31 -5.16
CA PRO A 423 -1.01 4.61 -3.90
C PRO A 423 -1.74 3.26 -3.87
N GLY A 424 -1.11 2.26 -3.26
CA GLY A 424 -1.71 0.98 -2.90
C GLY A 424 -2.45 1.09 -1.56
N PRO A 425 -2.02 0.38 -0.50
CA PRO A 425 -2.60 0.49 0.84
C PRO A 425 -2.63 1.93 1.39
N ARG A 426 -3.43 2.16 2.43
CA ARG A 426 -3.58 3.49 3.07
C ARG A 426 -2.30 3.97 3.79
N ALA A 427 -1.34 3.08 4.06
CA ALA A 427 -0.01 3.46 4.50
C ALA A 427 0.70 4.36 3.47
N ASP A 428 0.73 3.94 2.20
CA ASP A 428 1.31 4.68 1.07
C ASP A 428 0.70 6.08 0.95
N TYR A 429 -0.62 6.17 1.08
CA TYR A 429 -1.37 7.44 1.02
C TYR A 429 -0.90 8.44 2.09
N LEU A 430 -0.61 7.96 3.30
CA LEU A 430 -0.06 8.79 4.38
C LEU A 430 1.44 9.07 4.17
N GLY A 431 2.19 8.13 3.59
CA GLY A 431 3.58 8.33 3.19
C GLY A 431 3.76 9.43 2.16
N TYR A 432 2.88 9.55 1.16
CA TYR A 432 2.92 10.64 0.18
C TYR A 432 2.72 12.03 0.80
N ALA A 433 2.04 12.17 1.94
CA ALA A 433 1.94 13.46 2.64
C ALA A 433 3.30 13.93 3.18
N GLN A 434 4.24 13.02 3.46
CA GLN A 434 5.62 13.39 3.79
C GLN A 434 6.39 13.96 2.60
N GLN A 435 5.89 13.83 1.36
CA GLN A 435 6.49 14.43 0.15
C GLN A 435 5.87 15.78 -0.22
N VAL A 436 4.84 16.26 0.51
CA VAL A 436 4.13 17.51 0.20
C VAL A 436 4.58 18.64 1.12
N ASP A 437 5.00 19.76 0.53
CA ASP A 437 5.25 21.01 1.24
C ASP A 437 3.94 21.74 1.53
N LEU A 438 3.09 21.95 0.50
CA LEU A 438 1.89 22.78 0.54
C LEU A 438 0.73 22.07 -0.18
N LEU A 439 -0.43 21.95 0.46
CA LEU A 439 -1.62 21.36 -0.14
C LEU A 439 -2.43 22.43 -0.90
N LEU A 440 -2.79 22.15 -2.16
CA LEU A 440 -3.77 22.96 -2.90
C LEU A 440 -5.18 22.48 -2.53
N ASP A 441 -6.00 23.36 -1.94
CA ASP A 441 -7.40 23.05 -1.67
C ASP A 441 -8.24 23.08 -2.96
N ALA A 442 -9.34 22.34 -2.95
CA ALA A 442 -10.26 22.27 -4.09
C ALA A 442 -11.46 23.20 -3.90
N HIS A 443 -11.97 23.75 -4.99
CA HIS A 443 -13.20 24.55 -5.00
C HIS A 443 -14.04 24.20 -6.23
N PRO A 444 -15.39 24.24 -6.17
CA PRO A 444 -16.24 24.76 -5.09
C PRO A 444 -16.49 23.79 -3.92
N PHE A 445 -15.87 22.60 -3.90
CA PHE A 445 -15.96 21.67 -2.78
C PHE A 445 -14.58 21.47 -2.13
N SER A 446 -14.39 22.08 -0.96
CA SER A 446 -13.16 22.09 -0.15
C SER A 446 -12.82 20.72 0.47
N GLY A 447 -11.57 20.55 0.93
CA GLY A 447 -11.14 19.43 1.73
C GLY A 447 -11.76 19.44 3.13
N CYS A 448 -12.38 18.34 3.55
CA CYS A 448 -12.86 18.13 4.92
C CYS A 448 -11.90 17.22 5.69
N THR A 449 -12.12 15.90 5.68
CA THR A 449 -11.22 14.89 6.26
C THR A 449 -9.78 15.04 5.76
N THR A 450 -9.59 15.24 4.46
CA THR A 450 -8.27 15.43 3.85
C THR A 450 -7.57 16.69 4.34
N ALA A 451 -8.29 17.79 4.59
CA ALA A 451 -7.69 18.97 5.19
C ALA A 451 -7.26 18.66 6.64
N CYS A 452 -8.11 18.01 7.42
CA CYS A 452 -7.80 17.60 8.80
C CYS A 452 -6.57 16.67 8.87
N GLU A 453 -6.50 15.66 8.00
CA GLU A 453 -5.38 14.72 7.92
C GLU A 453 -4.05 15.40 7.60
N TYR A 454 -4.04 16.39 6.68
CA TYR A 454 -2.82 17.04 6.22
C TYR A 454 -2.35 18.14 7.17
N LEU A 455 -3.28 18.92 7.74
CA LEU A 455 -2.99 19.86 8.82
C LEU A 455 -2.42 19.12 10.04
N TRP A 456 -2.98 17.96 10.40
CA TRP A 456 -2.42 17.09 11.45
C TRP A 456 -1.00 16.59 11.14
N MET A 457 -0.67 16.33 9.86
CA MET A 457 0.68 15.93 9.42
C MET A 457 1.64 17.10 9.19
N GLY A 458 1.25 18.34 9.52
CA GLY A 458 2.09 19.53 9.34
C GLY A 458 2.24 19.97 7.88
N VAL A 459 1.26 19.65 7.03
CA VAL A 459 1.17 20.20 5.67
C VAL A 459 0.17 21.36 5.69
N PRO A 460 0.61 22.63 5.55
CA PRO A 460 -0.29 23.77 5.41
C PRO A 460 -1.11 23.69 4.12
N LEU A 461 -2.19 24.47 4.09
CA LEU A 461 -3.04 24.67 2.91
C LEU A 461 -3.51 26.12 2.86
N VAL A 462 -3.76 26.62 1.65
CA VAL A 462 -4.56 27.84 1.42
C VAL A 462 -5.95 27.38 0.99
N SER A 463 -7.02 27.98 1.53
CA SER A 463 -8.40 27.63 1.15
C SER A 463 -9.10 28.76 0.40
N ARG A 464 -10.03 28.41 -0.49
CA ARG A 464 -10.74 29.34 -1.38
C ARG A 464 -12.19 29.52 -0.93
N TYR A 465 -12.47 30.61 -0.22
CA TYR A 465 -13.80 30.97 0.29
C TYR A 465 -14.78 31.27 -0.86
N GLY A 466 -15.66 30.31 -1.17
CA GLY A 466 -16.69 30.46 -2.20
C GLY A 466 -18.07 30.84 -1.65
N ASN A 467 -19.10 30.62 -2.48
CA ASN A 467 -20.50 31.03 -2.23
C ASN A 467 -21.38 29.95 -1.59
N ARG A 468 -20.80 28.92 -0.96
CA ARG A 468 -21.56 27.81 -0.33
C ARG A 468 -20.79 27.17 0.83
N PRO A 469 -21.45 26.59 1.84
CA PRO A 469 -20.78 25.87 2.93
C PRO A 469 -19.75 24.82 2.47
N ALA A 470 -20.03 24.04 1.43
CA ALA A 470 -19.08 23.09 0.84
C ALA A 470 -17.75 23.72 0.36
N SER A 471 -17.73 25.03 0.06
CA SER A 471 -16.53 25.80 -0.31
C SER A 471 -15.84 26.49 0.88
N ARG A 472 -16.38 26.38 2.10
CA ARG A 472 -15.96 27.12 3.30
C ARG A 472 -15.39 26.24 4.40
N VAL A 473 -15.49 24.91 4.25
CA VAL A 473 -15.04 23.89 5.23
C VAL A 473 -13.60 24.12 5.70
N ALA A 474 -12.60 24.07 4.81
CA ALA A 474 -11.21 24.27 5.24
C ALA A 474 -10.94 25.71 5.69
N GLY A 475 -11.75 26.69 5.29
CA GLY A 475 -11.73 28.04 5.84
C GLY A 475 -12.08 28.08 7.33
N SER A 476 -13.10 27.34 7.77
CA SER A 476 -13.43 27.19 9.20
C SER A 476 -12.33 26.47 9.98
N LEU A 477 -11.74 25.41 9.39
CA LEU A 477 -10.59 24.70 10.00
C LEU A 477 -9.38 25.64 10.18
N LEU A 478 -9.01 26.40 9.14
CA LEU A 478 -7.90 27.36 9.17
C LEU A 478 -8.15 28.48 10.20
N LYS A 479 -9.34 29.07 10.22
CA LYS A 479 -9.72 30.10 11.21
C LYS A 479 -9.57 29.58 12.64
N THR A 480 -10.00 28.34 12.88
CA THR A 480 -9.91 27.67 14.18
C THR A 480 -8.47 27.41 14.63
N LEU A 481 -7.55 27.16 13.69
CA LEU A 481 -6.11 27.01 13.95
C LEU A 481 -5.37 28.35 14.16
N GLY A 482 -6.08 29.48 14.06
CA GLY A 482 -5.50 30.83 14.08
C GLY A 482 -4.76 31.19 12.78
N LEU A 483 -5.22 30.63 11.65
CA LEU A 483 -4.62 30.75 10.31
C LEU A 483 -5.60 31.33 9.29
N GLU A 484 -6.45 32.26 9.71
CA GLU A 484 -7.39 32.99 8.84
C GLU A 484 -6.66 33.81 7.76
N ASP A 485 -5.36 34.10 7.95
CA ASP A 485 -4.49 34.68 6.93
C ASP A 485 -4.33 33.80 5.67
N LEU A 486 -4.59 32.49 5.78
CA LEU A 486 -4.52 31.51 4.68
C LEU A 486 -5.88 31.26 3.99
N VAL A 487 -6.93 32.03 4.32
CA VAL A 487 -8.22 32.00 3.62
C VAL A 487 -8.25 33.08 2.54
N ALA A 488 -8.64 32.71 1.31
CA ALA A 488 -8.70 33.61 0.15
C ALA A 488 -10.12 33.80 -0.38
N TYR A 489 -10.54 35.06 -0.49
CA TYR A 489 -11.88 35.51 -0.87
C TYR A 489 -12.04 35.78 -2.37
N SER A 490 -10.94 35.96 -3.11
CA SER A 490 -10.91 35.94 -4.58
C SER A 490 -9.97 34.86 -5.14
N ASP A 491 -10.07 34.60 -6.45
CA ASP A 491 -9.23 33.63 -7.16
C ASP A 491 -7.79 34.16 -7.29
N GLU A 492 -7.65 35.46 -7.50
CA GLU A 492 -6.39 36.21 -7.48
C GLU A 492 -5.74 36.11 -6.10
N GLU A 493 -6.49 36.36 -5.02
CA GLU A 493 -5.98 36.24 -3.65
C GLU A 493 -5.55 34.79 -3.33
N TYR A 494 -6.24 33.79 -3.87
CA TYR A 494 -5.86 32.38 -3.72
C TYR A 494 -4.54 32.07 -4.44
N ILE A 495 -4.34 32.61 -5.65
CA ILE A 495 -3.08 32.50 -6.39
C ILE A 495 -1.96 33.21 -5.61
N GLU A 496 -2.19 34.45 -5.16
CA GLU A 496 -1.22 35.27 -4.44
C GLU A 496 -0.78 34.61 -3.12
N LYS A 497 -1.71 34.14 -2.29
CA LYS A 497 -1.38 33.45 -1.02
C LYS A 497 -0.59 32.17 -1.23
N ASN A 498 -0.97 31.34 -2.20
CA ASN A 498 -0.21 30.13 -2.52
C ASN A 498 1.22 30.45 -2.97
N VAL A 499 1.39 31.44 -3.86
CA VAL A 499 2.71 31.85 -4.36
C VAL A 499 3.55 32.53 -3.27
N ALA A 500 2.95 33.35 -2.41
CA ALA A 500 3.62 34.02 -1.30
C ALA A 500 4.06 33.03 -0.21
N LEU A 501 3.20 32.08 0.18
CA LEU A 501 3.51 31.05 1.16
C LEU A 501 4.59 30.08 0.64
N ALA A 502 4.47 29.63 -0.61
CA ALA A 502 5.48 28.80 -1.29
C ALA A 502 6.90 29.41 -1.26
N LYS A 503 6.98 30.74 -1.40
CA LYS A 503 8.22 31.55 -1.37
C LYS A 503 8.68 31.92 0.05
N ASN A 504 7.88 31.66 1.09
CA ASN A 504 8.20 32.00 2.47
C ASN A 504 8.60 30.75 3.29
N ASP A 505 9.82 30.30 3.05
CA ASP A 505 10.52 29.24 3.79
C ASP A 505 10.37 29.30 5.31
N ALA A 506 10.46 30.49 5.91
CA ALA A 506 10.37 30.65 7.35
C ALA A 506 8.96 30.34 7.88
N ARG A 507 7.93 30.89 7.22
CA ARG A 507 6.51 30.60 7.53
C ARG A 507 6.19 29.13 7.25
N MET A 508 6.73 28.54 6.19
CA MET A 508 6.56 27.11 5.88
C MET A 508 7.14 26.19 6.96
N ARG A 509 8.34 26.48 7.49
CA ARG A 509 8.93 25.71 8.60
C ARG A 509 8.18 25.93 9.93
N GLU A 510 7.71 27.15 10.21
CA GLU A 510 6.90 27.46 11.40
C GLU A 510 5.52 26.78 11.37
N LEU A 511 4.81 26.83 10.25
CA LEU A 511 3.54 26.12 10.09
C LEU A 511 3.74 24.61 10.22
N ARG A 512 4.73 24.03 9.52
CA ARG A 512 4.98 22.58 9.56
C ARG A 512 5.31 22.05 10.95
N SER A 513 6.06 22.82 11.74
CA SER A 513 6.41 22.44 13.11
C SER A 513 5.30 22.69 14.14
N THR A 514 4.46 23.74 13.97
CA THR A 514 3.43 24.10 14.97
C THR A 514 2.02 23.59 14.66
N LEU A 515 1.71 23.21 13.41
CA LEU A 515 0.35 22.83 12.98
C LEU A 515 -0.26 21.69 13.80
N ARG A 516 0.52 20.67 14.16
CA ARG A 516 0.04 19.56 14.98
C ARG A 516 -0.42 20.01 16.36
N ASP A 517 0.39 20.83 17.03
CA ASP A 517 0.09 21.29 18.39
C ASP A 517 -1.11 22.25 18.38
N ARG A 518 -1.16 23.16 17.40
CA ARG A 518 -2.33 24.01 17.13
C ARG A 518 -3.60 23.16 16.92
N PHE A 519 -3.51 22.08 16.16
CA PHE A 519 -4.62 21.18 15.89
C PHE A 519 -5.06 20.43 17.15
N GLN A 520 -4.12 19.86 17.90
CA GLN A 520 -4.42 19.11 19.12
C GLN A 520 -5.08 19.99 20.21
N GLN A 521 -4.69 21.27 20.28
CA GLN A 521 -5.25 22.26 21.22
C GLN A 521 -6.60 22.85 20.77
N THR A 522 -7.09 22.54 19.55
CA THR A 522 -8.32 23.14 19.00
C THR A 522 -9.25 22.08 18.41
N LEU A 523 -9.07 21.70 17.15
CA LEU A 523 -9.87 20.70 16.43
C LEU A 523 -9.78 19.29 17.07
N GLY A 524 -8.66 18.99 17.75
CA GLY A 524 -8.46 17.76 18.52
C GLY A 524 -9.06 17.75 19.92
N ASP A 525 -9.41 18.91 20.50
CA ASP A 525 -9.95 19.01 21.86
C ASP A 525 -11.43 18.60 21.94
N GLY A 526 -11.63 17.29 21.97
CA GLY A 526 -12.94 16.67 22.17
C GLY A 526 -13.62 17.07 23.48
N ALA A 527 -12.88 17.40 24.53
CA ALA A 527 -13.46 17.72 25.82
C ALA A 527 -14.13 19.10 25.78
N THR A 528 -13.40 20.13 25.35
CA THR A 528 -13.97 21.49 25.19
C THR A 528 -15.07 21.49 24.13
N PHE A 529 -14.85 20.83 22.98
CA PHE A 529 -15.85 20.77 21.92
C PHE A 529 -17.17 20.16 22.39
N THR A 530 -17.11 19.02 23.08
CA THR A 530 -18.33 18.31 23.53
C THR A 530 -19.14 19.13 24.53
N ARG A 531 -18.50 19.90 25.42
CA ARG A 531 -19.24 20.77 26.35
C ARG A 531 -19.96 21.91 25.62
N LYS A 532 -19.42 22.43 24.52
CA LYS A 532 -20.12 23.41 23.67
C LYS A 532 -21.30 22.79 22.93
N LEU A 533 -21.14 21.59 22.39
CA LEU A 533 -22.21 20.85 21.70
C LEU A 533 -23.34 20.43 22.67
N GLU A 534 -22.99 19.98 23.88
CA GLU A 534 -23.95 19.70 24.96
C GLU A 534 -24.73 20.96 25.39
N ALA A 535 -24.08 22.13 25.43
CA ALA A 535 -24.77 23.40 25.67
C ALA A 535 -25.73 23.78 24.52
N ALA A 536 -25.37 23.51 23.27
CA ALA A 536 -26.25 23.69 22.11
C ALA A 536 -27.47 22.75 22.16
N TYR A 537 -27.27 21.48 22.50
CA TYR A 537 -28.35 20.51 22.75
C TYR A 537 -29.27 20.98 23.89
N ARG A 538 -28.71 21.57 24.96
CA ARG A 538 -29.50 22.13 26.06
C ARG A 538 -30.38 23.31 25.63
N ASP A 539 -29.87 24.27 24.85
CA ASP A 539 -30.69 25.40 24.40
C ASP A 539 -31.83 24.96 23.48
N ILE A 540 -31.57 24.15 22.43
CA ILE A 540 -32.65 23.72 21.52
C ILE A 540 -33.73 22.89 22.24
N TRP A 541 -33.33 22.09 23.24
CA TRP A 541 -34.27 21.40 24.13
C TRP A 541 -35.09 22.36 24.99
N GLN A 542 -34.45 23.37 25.59
CA GLN A 542 -35.14 24.40 26.38
C GLN A 542 -36.04 25.30 25.50
N ARG A 543 -35.70 25.54 24.23
CA ARG A 543 -36.59 26.20 23.25
C ARG A 543 -37.85 25.37 23.03
N TRP A 544 -37.72 24.07 22.79
CA TRP A 544 -38.88 23.18 22.63
C TRP A 544 -39.77 23.13 23.88
N CYS A 545 -39.18 23.00 25.08
CA CYS A 545 -39.95 22.98 26.32
C CYS A 545 -40.76 24.28 26.56
N ARG A 546 -40.19 25.44 26.21
CA ARG A 546 -40.90 26.73 26.27
C ARG A 546 -42.10 26.79 25.32
N GLN A 547 -41.99 26.19 24.13
CA GLN A 547 -43.11 26.08 23.18
C GLN A 547 -44.24 25.18 23.72
N GLN A 548 -43.92 24.06 24.38
CA GLN A 548 -44.94 23.17 24.96
C GLN A 548 -45.68 23.78 26.17
N THR A 549 -45.03 24.66 26.92
CA THR A 549 -45.64 25.32 28.10
C THR A 549 -46.40 26.61 27.77
N GLY A 550 -46.41 27.05 26.50
CA GLY A 550 -47.05 28.30 26.08
C GLY A 550 -46.38 29.57 26.64
N SER A 551 -45.15 29.45 27.13
CA SER A 551 -44.38 30.57 27.68
C SER A 551 -43.91 31.49 26.53
N PRO A 552 -44.02 32.83 26.64
CA PRO A 552 -43.58 33.73 25.59
C PRO A 552 -42.08 33.56 25.31
N GLN A 553 -41.68 33.63 24.05
CA GLN A 553 -40.27 33.68 23.69
C GLN A 553 -39.62 34.94 24.29
N PRO A 554 -38.39 34.88 24.83
CA PRO A 554 -37.57 36.07 24.93
C PRO A 554 -37.32 36.61 23.51
N GLU A 555 -37.24 37.94 23.35
CA GLU A 555 -36.82 38.51 22.06
C GLU A 555 -35.47 37.90 21.64
N PRO A 556 -35.26 37.57 20.34
CA PRO A 556 -33.92 37.25 19.86
C PRO A 556 -32.98 38.43 20.18
N PRO A 557 -31.69 38.18 20.46
CA PRO A 557 -30.75 39.24 20.76
C PRO A 557 -30.78 40.26 19.62
N LYS A 558 -31.13 41.52 19.94
CA LYS A 558 -31.35 42.55 18.93
C LYS A 558 -30.11 42.69 18.07
N VAL A 559 -30.27 42.42 16.77
CA VAL A 559 -29.33 42.86 15.75
C VAL A 559 -29.11 44.35 15.99
N SER A 560 -27.85 44.75 16.23
CA SER A 560 -27.49 46.14 16.44
C SER A 560 -28.04 46.97 15.29
N GLU A 561 -28.72 48.08 15.60
CA GLU A 561 -29.46 48.86 14.60
C GLU A 561 -28.61 49.12 13.35
N PRO A 562 -29.17 48.94 12.14
CA PRO A 562 -28.41 49.08 10.91
C PRO A 562 -27.83 50.49 10.84
N ILE A 563 -26.50 50.57 10.84
CA ILE A 563 -25.78 51.84 10.65
C ILE A 563 -26.35 52.47 9.37
N PRO A 564 -26.90 53.70 9.42
CA PRO A 564 -27.59 54.27 8.29
C PRO A 564 -26.63 54.37 7.09
N PRO A 565 -27.10 54.07 5.87
CA PRO A 565 -26.23 53.88 4.72
C PRO A 565 -25.40 55.15 4.48
N VAL A 566 -24.08 55.03 4.69
CA VAL A 566 -23.12 56.06 4.32
C VAL A 566 -23.21 56.22 2.81
N ALA A 567 -23.79 57.33 2.37
CA ALA A 567 -23.92 57.65 0.96
C ALA A 567 -22.53 57.61 0.29
N PRO A 568 -22.42 57.15 -0.97
CA PRO A 568 -21.13 56.93 -1.61
C PRO A 568 -20.38 58.25 -1.80
N THR A 569 -19.51 58.59 -0.85
CA THR A 569 -18.58 59.70 -0.96
C THR A 569 -17.56 59.36 -2.04
N THR A 570 -17.76 59.92 -3.22
CA THR A 570 -16.70 60.16 -4.19
C THR A 570 -15.56 60.86 -3.47
N LEU A 571 -14.44 60.16 -3.29
CA LEU A 571 -13.23 60.72 -2.71
C LEU A 571 -12.17 60.80 -3.81
N ASP A 572 -12.05 62.01 -4.35
CA ASP A 572 -11.02 62.40 -5.30
C ASP A 572 -9.62 62.13 -4.73
N LEU A 573 -8.67 61.82 -5.61
CA LEU A 573 -7.26 61.70 -5.27
C LEU A 573 -6.66 63.07 -4.90
N PRO A 574 -6.20 63.29 -3.64
CA PRO A 574 -5.43 64.47 -3.29
C PRO A 574 -3.97 64.25 -3.71
N SER A 575 -3.40 65.24 -4.39
CA SER A 575 -1.99 65.31 -4.77
C SER A 575 -1.03 65.26 -3.58
N SER A 576 0.01 64.43 -3.68
CA SER A 576 1.39 64.56 -3.14
C SER A 576 1.61 64.97 -1.66
N PRO A 577 2.55 64.32 -0.94
CA PRO A 577 2.76 64.55 0.49
C PRO A 577 3.54 65.83 0.80
N ASP A 578 3.23 66.49 1.93
CA ASP A 578 4.29 67.13 2.74
C ASP A 578 3.95 67.30 4.24
N SER A 579 5.01 67.20 5.04
CA SER A 579 5.21 67.33 6.50
C SER A 579 4.14 67.92 7.47
N ILE A 580 3.93 67.24 8.62
CA ILE A 580 3.79 67.86 9.96
C ILE A 580 4.54 67.03 11.05
N PRO A 581 5.53 67.60 11.76
CA PRO A 581 6.12 67.10 13.03
C PRO A 581 5.73 68.06 14.20
N PRO A 582 6.35 68.07 15.42
CA PRO A 582 7.32 67.16 16.09
C PRO A 582 6.89 66.75 17.53
N LEU A 583 7.73 65.99 18.27
CA LEU A 583 8.20 66.29 19.65
C LEU A 583 9.05 65.13 20.27
N THR A 584 10.38 65.24 20.15
CA THR A 584 11.46 65.25 21.19
C THR A 584 11.28 64.41 22.49
N ILE A 585 12.28 63.73 23.09
CA ILE A 585 13.70 64.04 23.42
C ILE A 585 14.51 62.72 23.59
N GLU A 586 15.83 62.54 23.40
CA GLU A 586 16.88 63.08 22.47
C GLU A 586 18.21 62.29 22.64
N LYS A 587 18.83 61.84 21.52
CA LYS A 587 20.29 61.85 21.22
C LYS A 587 21.28 60.94 22.00
N PRO A 588 22.54 60.73 21.49
CA PRO A 588 23.18 61.13 20.20
C PRO A 588 23.52 59.85 19.33
N THR A 589 24.33 59.70 18.27
CA THR A 589 24.98 60.40 17.09
C THR A 589 25.69 59.28 16.27
N ALA A 590 26.14 59.31 15.00
CA ALA A 590 26.18 60.16 13.79
C ALA A 590 26.80 59.26 12.65
N SER A 591 26.84 59.52 11.32
CA SER A 591 26.38 60.60 10.42
C SER A 591 26.34 60.14 8.92
N THR A 592 25.85 61.03 8.06
CA THR A 592 25.84 61.17 6.57
C THR A 592 27.16 60.90 5.77
N PRO A 593 27.19 60.90 4.39
CA PRO A 593 26.17 61.37 3.39
C PRO A 593 25.95 60.63 2.01
N ARG A 594 24.73 60.79 1.41
CA ARG A 594 24.38 61.08 -0.04
C ARG A 594 24.69 60.09 -1.20
N SER A 595 24.05 60.14 -2.41
CA SER A 595 22.71 60.58 -2.92
C SER A 595 22.57 60.41 -4.47
N GLN A 596 21.34 60.62 -5.05
CA GLN A 596 21.02 60.92 -6.48
C GLN A 596 21.08 59.76 -7.53
N ALA A 597 20.48 59.75 -8.75
CA ALA A 597 19.38 60.47 -9.46
C ALA A 597 19.28 59.94 -10.96
N ILE A 598 18.29 60.11 -11.86
CA ILE A 598 16.85 60.55 -11.87
C ILE A 598 16.11 60.17 -13.21
N SER A 599 14.82 59.76 -13.14
CA SER A 599 13.71 59.87 -14.15
C SER A 599 13.64 59.14 -15.52
N ASN A 600 12.37 58.98 -15.96
CA ASN A 600 11.78 59.08 -17.33
C ASN A 600 11.41 57.84 -18.20
N MET A 601 10.14 57.89 -18.64
CA MET A 601 9.43 57.17 -19.73
C MET A 601 9.41 58.08 -21.01
N PRO A 602 8.86 57.74 -22.23
CA PRO A 602 7.68 56.86 -22.47
C PRO A 602 7.52 56.08 -23.82
N THR A 603 6.44 55.27 -23.87
CA THR A 603 5.53 54.97 -25.02
C THR A 603 5.90 54.08 -26.24
N VAL A 604 4.93 53.20 -26.57
CA VAL A 604 4.42 52.82 -27.92
C VAL A 604 5.17 51.77 -28.79
N ALA A 605 4.77 50.51 -28.58
CA ALA A 605 4.10 49.60 -29.54
C ALA A 605 4.82 48.88 -30.72
N THR A 606 4.10 47.85 -31.19
CA THR A 606 4.19 47.07 -32.45
C THR A 606 5.25 45.97 -32.63
N LYS A 607 4.71 44.78 -32.96
CA LYS A 607 5.37 43.54 -33.40
C LYS A 607 6.36 43.73 -34.56
N LYS A 608 7.43 42.93 -34.60
CA LYS A 608 7.61 41.92 -35.68
C LYS A 608 8.68 40.86 -35.41
N ASP A 609 8.58 39.81 -36.21
CA ASP A 609 9.26 38.51 -36.13
C ASP A 609 10.70 38.49 -36.70
N GLN A 610 11.27 37.28 -36.70
CA GLN A 610 12.41 36.77 -37.47
C GLN A 610 13.83 36.94 -36.89
N ALA A 611 14.24 35.83 -36.28
CA ALA A 611 15.62 35.42 -36.00
C ALA A 611 16.58 35.58 -37.18
N LYS A 612 17.89 35.72 -36.86
CA LYS A 612 18.95 35.03 -37.61
C LYS A 612 20.20 34.72 -36.78
N SER A 613 20.61 33.46 -36.95
CA SER A 613 21.90 32.80 -36.75
C SER A 613 23.21 33.62 -36.69
N GLU A 614 24.14 33.08 -35.89
CA GLU A 614 25.61 33.01 -36.10
C GLU A 614 26.50 34.27 -35.98
N GLY A 615 27.68 34.10 -35.36
CA GLY A 615 28.74 35.12 -35.30
C GLY A 615 29.85 34.85 -34.27
N LYS A 616 30.87 34.05 -34.62
CA LYS A 616 32.07 33.76 -33.79
C LYS A 616 32.87 35.04 -33.46
N GLY A 617 33.49 35.18 -32.28
CA GLY A 617 34.26 36.40 -31.94
C GLY A 617 35.14 36.40 -30.67
N VAL A 618 36.12 35.50 -30.59
CA VAL A 618 37.27 35.39 -29.65
C VAL A 618 37.86 36.71 -29.08
N LEU A 619 38.26 36.75 -27.79
CA LEU A 619 39.66 36.99 -27.29
C LEU A 619 39.81 37.37 -25.78
N PHE A 620 40.53 36.53 -25.00
CA PHE A 620 41.57 36.79 -23.96
C PHE A 620 41.33 37.81 -22.81
N PHE A 621 41.75 37.58 -21.55
CA PHE A 621 43.12 37.38 -20.99
C PHE A 621 43.10 36.34 -19.81
N GLN A 622 44.07 35.42 -19.66
CA GLN A 622 45.33 35.49 -18.87
C GLN A 622 45.17 35.82 -17.36
N ASP A 623 45.89 35.20 -16.40
CA ASP A 623 46.86 34.08 -16.48
C ASP A 623 47.10 33.46 -15.08
N PHE A 624 47.57 32.19 -15.04
CA PHE A 624 48.71 31.77 -14.21
C PHE A 624 49.18 30.36 -14.62
N GLN A 625 50.47 30.20 -14.94
CA GLN A 625 51.11 28.92 -15.28
C GLN A 625 52.18 28.52 -14.25
N ALA A 626 52.31 27.21 -14.01
CA ALA A 626 53.58 26.52 -13.76
C ALA A 626 53.36 25.00 -13.99
N ASP A 627 54.36 24.31 -14.54
CA ASP A 627 54.21 22.98 -15.17
C ASP A 627 55.05 21.86 -14.46
N PRO A 628 54.94 20.57 -14.84
CA PRO A 628 55.21 19.42 -13.96
C PRO A 628 56.65 18.86 -14.00
N PRO A 629 56.90 17.72 -13.32
CA PRO A 629 57.18 16.50 -14.09
C PRO A 629 56.42 15.24 -13.62
N SER A 630 56.59 14.12 -14.34
CA SER A 630 55.81 12.87 -14.24
C SER A 630 56.49 11.74 -13.44
N THR A 631 55.70 10.77 -12.94
CA THR A 631 55.87 9.30 -13.07
C THR A 631 54.76 8.51 -12.33
N SER A 632 54.66 7.18 -12.56
CA SER A 632 53.59 6.29 -12.05
C SER A 632 53.76 5.85 -10.57
N PRO A 633 52.68 5.32 -9.92
CA PRO A 633 52.63 5.11 -8.46
C PRO A 633 52.86 3.65 -7.98
N ALA A 634 53.16 3.50 -6.69
CA ALA A 634 52.96 2.29 -5.88
C ALA A 634 52.84 2.65 -4.36
N PRO A 635 52.08 1.88 -3.53
CA PRO A 635 51.82 2.20 -2.11
C PRO A 635 52.80 1.53 -1.13
N PRO A 636 52.73 1.84 0.20
CA PRO A 636 52.10 0.87 1.12
C PRO A 636 51.44 1.42 2.43
N SER A 637 50.53 0.60 2.97
CA SER A 637 50.24 0.31 4.40
C SER A 637 50.13 1.40 5.50
N ALA A 638 49.01 1.37 6.24
CA ALA A 638 48.98 1.25 7.72
C ALA A 638 47.58 0.85 8.24
N LEU A 639 47.50 0.05 9.32
CA LEU A 639 46.26 -0.43 9.94
C LEU A 639 45.95 0.28 11.27
N ALA A 640 44.67 0.35 11.65
CA ALA A 640 44.20 0.64 13.01
C ALA A 640 43.20 -0.45 13.46
N LYS A 641 43.19 -0.79 14.76
CA LYS A 641 42.54 -1.99 15.31
C LYS A 641 41.17 -1.73 15.95
N VAL A 642 40.29 -2.73 15.92
CA VAL A 642 39.36 -3.08 17.03
C VAL A 642 39.29 -4.64 17.14
N PRO A 643 38.54 -5.30 18.06
CA PRO A 643 39.18 -6.24 19.00
C PRO A 643 38.84 -7.73 18.82
N GLU A 644 39.61 -8.57 19.53
CA GLU A 644 39.43 -10.02 19.62
C GLU A 644 38.16 -10.42 20.41
N PHE A 645 37.56 -11.56 20.05
CA PHE A 645 36.63 -12.31 20.90
C PHE A 645 37.02 -13.80 20.95
N THR A 646 36.70 -14.45 22.06
CA THR A 646 37.28 -15.74 22.48
C THR A 646 36.79 -16.95 21.70
N THR A 647 37.71 -17.87 21.41
CA THR A 647 37.44 -19.15 20.76
C THR A 647 36.68 -20.13 21.66
N SER A 648 35.73 -20.87 21.08
CA SER A 648 35.17 -22.11 21.64
C SER A 648 35.64 -23.26 20.76
N SER A 649 36.74 -23.91 21.15
CA SER A 649 37.30 -25.05 20.44
C SER A 649 36.52 -26.33 20.72
N ASP A 650 35.83 -26.88 19.71
CA ASP A 650 35.50 -28.31 19.59
C ASP A 650 34.90 -28.63 18.21
N ILE A 651 35.76 -28.69 17.18
CA ILE A 651 35.45 -29.26 15.85
C ILE A 651 36.64 -30.14 15.44
N PRO A 652 36.45 -31.41 15.02
CA PRO A 652 37.56 -32.29 14.67
C PRO A 652 38.36 -31.80 13.46
N GLN A 653 39.69 -31.67 13.62
CA GLN A 653 40.60 -31.52 12.48
C GLN A 653 40.76 -32.88 11.78
N ILE A 654 40.07 -33.06 10.66
CA ILE A 654 40.28 -34.18 9.74
C ILE A 654 40.48 -33.59 8.34
N VAL A 655 41.68 -33.77 7.79
CA VAL A 655 41.92 -33.60 6.35
C VAL A 655 41.45 -34.88 5.66
N PRO A 656 40.63 -34.84 4.60
CA PRO A 656 40.21 -36.04 3.88
C PRO A 656 41.41 -36.82 3.33
N GLU A 657 41.54 -38.10 3.67
CA GLU A 657 42.60 -38.98 3.13
C GLU A 657 42.53 -39.04 1.60
N ASN A 658 41.31 -38.96 1.05
CA ASN A 658 40.98 -39.02 -0.37
C ASN A 658 41.65 -37.92 -1.24
N LEU A 659 42.06 -36.79 -0.64
CA LEU A 659 42.72 -35.69 -1.37
C LEU A 659 44.25 -35.88 -1.54
N GLN A 660 44.82 -37.00 -1.07
CA GLN A 660 46.26 -37.24 -1.14
C GLN A 660 46.74 -38.06 -2.35
N GLU A 661 45.82 -38.65 -3.15
CA GLU A 661 46.17 -39.58 -4.23
C GLU A 661 45.59 -39.20 -5.62
N THR A 662 45.85 -37.97 -6.09
CA THR A 662 45.69 -37.61 -7.51
C THR A 662 47.03 -37.19 -8.13
N THR A 663 47.52 -37.99 -9.07
CA THR A 663 48.87 -37.85 -9.65
C THR A 663 48.94 -36.77 -10.74
N LYS A 664 48.75 -35.49 -10.37
CA LYS A 664 48.87 -34.31 -11.24
C LYS A 664 49.71 -33.18 -10.63
N GLU A 665 50.91 -33.49 -10.12
CA GLU A 665 51.79 -32.50 -9.47
C GLU A 665 52.22 -31.31 -10.36
N ASN A 666 52.04 -31.36 -11.68
CA ASN A 666 52.53 -30.34 -12.63
C ASN A 666 51.60 -30.09 -13.84
N GLU A 667 50.30 -30.42 -13.76
CA GLU A 667 49.38 -30.29 -14.91
C GLU A 667 48.41 -29.11 -14.72
N TYR A 668 48.61 -28.03 -15.49
CA TYR A 668 47.69 -26.89 -15.50
C TYR A 668 46.35 -27.28 -16.17
N VAL A 669 45.27 -27.31 -15.38
CA VAL A 669 43.91 -27.69 -15.80
C VAL A 669 42.93 -26.52 -15.62
N PRO A 670 41.80 -26.45 -16.35
CA PRO A 670 40.79 -25.41 -16.16
C PRO A 670 40.30 -25.31 -14.71
N LEU A 671 39.84 -24.13 -14.27
CA LEU A 671 39.39 -23.91 -12.89
C LEU A 671 38.34 -24.96 -12.47
N SER A 672 37.37 -25.24 -13.33
CA SER A 672 36.31 -26.24 -13.16
C SER A 672 36.77 -27.70 -13.03
N GLN A 673 38.08 -27.97 -13.20
CA GLN A 673 38.71 -29.30 -13.12
C GLN A 673 39.91 -29.30 -12.15
N SER A 674 40.05 -28.25 -11.33
CA SER A 674 41.23 -28.02 -10.50
C SER A 674 40.98 -28.33 -9.02
N SER A 675 42.04 -28.72 -8.31
CA SER A 675 42.03 -28.96 -6.86
C SER A 675 41.61 -27.74 -6.03
N LEU A 676 41.66 -26.53 -6.62
CA LEU A 676 41.15 -25.29 -6.02
C LEU A 676 39.62 -25.27 -6.01
N TRP A 677 38.97 -25.74 -7.08
CA TRP A 677 37.52 -25.89 -7.13
C TRP A 677 37.05 -27.03 -6.22
N ASP A 678 37.72 -28.20 -6.24
CA ASP A 678 37.42 -29.32 -5.34
C ASP A 678 37.49 -28.88 -3.86
N TYR A 679 38.51 -28.09 -3.50
CA TYR A 679 38.69 -27.53 -2.17
C TYR A 679 37.60 -26.50 -1.81
N GLN A 680 37.22 -25.63 -2.75
CA GLN A 680 36.11 -24.68 -2.57
C GLN A 680 34.80 -25.43 -2.31
N GLU A 681 34.49 -26.46 -3.10
CA GLU A 681 33.28 -27.27 -2.93
C GLU A 681 33.28 -28.05 -1.62
N ASP A 682 34.40 -28.66 -1.23
CA ASP A 682 34.54 -29.36 0.05
C ASP A 682 34.43 -28.41 1.27
N VAL A 683 34.91 -27.17 1.17
CA VAL A 683 34.68 -26.14 2.20
C VAL A 683 33.20 -25.78 2.33
N TYR A 684 32.47 -25.65 1.21
CA TYR A 684 31.01 -25.47 1.23
C TYR A 684 30.28 -26.72 1.76
N ARG A 685 30.71 -27.92 1.38
CA ARG A 685 30.09 -29.19 1.81
C ARG A 685 30.28 -29.45 3.31
N ARG A 686 31.43 -29.04 3.88
CA ARG A 686 31.73 -29.18 5.32
C ARG A 686 31.15 -28.06 6.19
N SER A 687 31.12 -26.82 5.70
CA SER A 687 30.71 -25.64 6.50
C SER A 687 29.31 -25.13 6.16
N GLY A 688 28.67 -25.67 5.11
CA GLY A 688 27.37 -25.23 4.61
C GLY A 688 27.34 -23.74 4.29
N THR A 689 26.26 -23.09 4.69
CA THR A 689 26.08 -21.63 4.56
C THR A 689 27.04 -20.80 5.43
N GLU A 690 27.67 -21.39 6.45
CA GLU A 690 28.65 -20.69 7.29
C GLU A 690 30.00 -20.49 6.56
N ALA A 691 30.26 -21.22 5.46
CA ALA A 691 31.45 -21.03 4.60
C ALA A 691 31.64 -19.58 4.11
N TRP A 692 30.54 -18.84 3.90
CA TRP A 692 30.56 -17.44 3.46
C TRP A 692 30.88 -16.44 4.59
N SER A 693 30.97 -16.87 5.85
CA SER A 693 30.94 -15.98 7.02
C SER A 693 32.33 -15.53 7.53
N GLY A 694 33.02 -14.72 6.71
CA GLY A 694 34.26 -14.01 7.08
C GLY A 694 34.09 -12.49 7.01
N GLU A 695 33.33 -11.89 7.94
CA GLU A 695 32.96 -10.46 8.01
C GLU A 695 32.07 -9.89 6.87
N ARG A 696 31.77 -10.64 5.80
CA ARG A 696 30.88 -10.19 4.69
C ARG A 696 29.68 -11.11 4.45
N ALA A 697 28.62 -10.95 5.25
CA ALA A 697 27.50 -11.89 5.33
C ALA A 697 26.39 -11.71 4.27
N ILE A 698 26.44 -12.46 3.16
CA ILE A 698 25.31 -12.81 2.27
C ILE A 698 25.62 -14.20 1.66
N PRO A 699 24.72 -15.22 1.62
CA PRO A 699 23.29 -15.24 1.94
C PRO A 699 22.81 -16.46 2.78
N HIS A 700 22.47 -16.28 4.06
CA HIS A 700 21.45 -17.15 4.69
C HIS A 700 20.03 -16.80 4.21
N TYR A 701 19.81 -15.57 3.74
CA TYR A 701 18.48 -15.00 3.56
C TYR A 701 17.72 -15.55 2.34
N ILE A 702 18.37 -15.75 1.21
CA ILE A 702 17.66 -16.01 -0.07
C ILE A 702 17.18 -17.46 -0.23
N SER A 703 17.77 -18.41 0.47
CA SER A 703 17.23 -19.77 0.68
C SER A 703 16.26 -19.86 1.86
N THR A 704 15.87 -18.72 2.46
CA THR A 704 14.96 -18.67 3.63
C THR A 704 13.88 -17.58 3.57
N ASN A 705 13.86 -16.72 2.54
CA ASN A 705 13.05 -15.52 2.49
C ASN A 705 11.55 -15.80 2.25
N ALA A 706 10.71 -15.45 3.23
CA ALA A 706 9.25 -15.54 3.16
C ALA A 706 8.61 -14.69 2.04
N VAL A 707 9.20 -13.55 1.67
CA VAL A 707 8.73 -12.67 0.60
C VAL A 707 9.01 -13.30 -0.78
N LEU A 708 10.23 -13.82 -0.98
CA LEU A 708 10.61 -14.51 -2.22
C LEU A 708 9.74 -15.76 -2.44
N ALA A 709 9.46 -16.52 -1.37
CA ALA A 709 8.53 -17.65 -1.39
C ALA A 709 7.11 -17.24 -1.81
N HIS A 710 6.59 -16.13 -1.29
CA HIS A 710 5.29 -15.59 -1.71
C HIS A 710 5.28 -15.26 -3.21
N HIS A 711 6.32 -14.59 -3.72
CA HIS A 711 6.38 -14.15 -5.12
C HIS A 711 6.55 -15.35 -6.06
N TYR A 712 7.40 -16.32 -5.71
CA TYR A 712 7.52 -17.59 -6.44
C TYR A 712 6.19 -18.35 -6.47
N SER A 713 5.39 -18.33 -5.40
CA SER A 713 4.08 -19.00 -5.37
C SER A 713 3.08 -18.43 -6.42
N LEU A 714 3.06 -17.10 -6.58
CA LEU A 714 2.19 -16.40 -7.54
C LEU A 714 2.63 -16.65 -9.00
N LEU A 715 3.94 -16.73 -9.26
CA LEU A 715 4.48 -17.06 -10.57
C LEU A 715 4.21 -18.54 -10.94
N ILE A 716 4.41 -19.46 -9.98
CA ILE A 716 4.12 -20.89 -10.14
C ILE A 716 2.63 -21.11 -10.44
N ASP A 717 1.75 -20.43 -9.69
CA ASP A 717 0.31 -20.53 -9.92
C ASP A 717 -0.11 -19.99 -11.29
N SER A 718 0.34 -18.78 -11.64
CA SER A 718 0.05 -18.16 -12.93
C SER A 718 0.53 -19.02 -14.10
N PHE A 719 1.76 -19.55 -14.03
CA PHE A 719 2.30 -20.48 -15.02
C PHE A 719 1.47 -21.76 -15.14
N TYR A 720 1.11 -22.37 -14.01
CA TYR A 720 0.37 -23.63 -14.01
C TYR A 720 -1.08 -23.46 -14.52
N ASN A 721 -1.76 -22.38 -14.13
CA ASN A 721 -3.12 -22.10 -14.57
C ASN A 721 -3.17 -21.68 -16.06
N GLU A 722 -2.17 -20.94 -16.55
CA GLU A 722 -2.03 -20.63 -17.98
C GLU A 722 -1.57 -21.84 -18.83
N TYR A 723 -0.78 -22.77 -18.27
CA TYR A 723 -0.53 -24.08 -18.90
C TYR A 723 -1.81 -24.93 -18.99
N ARG A 724 -2.61 -24.96 -17.91
CA ARG A 724 -3.86 -25.73 -17.85
C ARG A 724 -4.91 -25.24 -18.83
N SER A 725 -5.08 -23.92 -18.98
CA SER A 725 -6.08 -23.35 -19.91
C SER A 725 -5.84 -23.76 -21.37
N LYS A 726 -4.57 -23.97 -21.75
CA LYS A 726 -4.14 -24.42 -23.09
C LYS A 726 -4.44 -25.91 -23.35
N LYS A 727 -4.64 -26.75 -22.33
CA LYS A 727 -4.84 -28.21 -22.47
C LYS A 727 -6.32 -28.58 -22.50
N LYS A 728 -6.84 -28.93 -23.69
CA LYS A 728 -8.24 -29.37 -23.87
C LYS A 728 -8.53 -30.71 -23.17
N LYS A 729 -9.54 -30.72 -22.28
CA LYS A 729 -10.22 -31.91 -21.73
C LYS A 729 -9.32 -33.05 -21.20
N GLY A 730 -8.35 -32.72 -20.35
CA GLY A 730 -7.63 -33.71 -19.53
C GLY A 730 -7.46 -33.22 -18.09
N ARG A 731 -7.33 -34.15 -17.13
CA ARG A 731 -6.67 -33.82 -15.87
C ARG A 731 -5.19 -33.62 -16.19
N ALA A 732 -4.71 -32.38 -16.10
CA ALA A 732 -3.27 -32.15 -16.03
C ALA A 732 -2.73 -32.90 -14.80
N GLY A 733 -1.54 -33.49 -14.93
CA GLY A 733 -0.83 -34.06 -13.78
C GLY A 733 -0.39 -32.98 -12.79
N PRO A 734 0.18 -33.38 -11.64
CA PRO A 734 0.88 -32.43 -10.79
C PRO A 734 2.03 -31.78 -11.55
N ILE A 735 2.31 -30.52 -11.24
CA ILE A 735 3.54 -29.86 -11.69
C ILE A 735 4.68 -30.25 -10.74
N ASN A 736 5.83 -30.62 -11.30
CA ASN A 736 7.04 -30.90 -10.53
C ASN A 736 7.75 -29.57 -10.26
N LEU A 737 7.98 -29.27 -8.99
CA LEU A 737 8.76 -28.14 -8.50
C LEU A 737 10.09 -28.71 -7.98
N ILE A 738 11.22 -28.31 -8.56
CA ILE A 738 12.57 -28.83 -8.25
C ILE A 738 13.40 -27.69 -7.69
N GLU A 739 14.03 -27.87 -6.53
CA GLU A 739 14.91 -26.87 -5.89
C GLU A 739 16.38 -27.26 -6.16
N MET A 740 17.05 -26.53 -7.05
CA MET A 740 18.43 -26.82 -7.46
C MET A 740 19.41 -26.18 -6.48
N GLY A 741 20.37 -26.97 -5.98
CA GLY A 741 21.25 -26.51 -4.89
C GLY A 741 20.50 -26.31 -3.57
N ALA A 742 19.48 -27.13 -3.29
CA ALA A 742 18.63 -26.98 -2.12
C ALA A 742 19.45 -27.07 -0.83
N GLY A 743 19.43 -26.00 -0.03
CA GLY A 743 20.03 -25.99 1.30
C GLY A 743 19.19 -26.74 2.33
N THR A 744 18.99 -26.15 3.50
CA THR A 744 18.27 -26.79 4.62
C THR A 744 16.76 -27.02 4.39
N GLY A 745 16.22 -26.75 3.19
CA GLY A 745 14.81 -26.96 2.81
C GLY A 745 13.83 -25.88 3.27
N ARG A 746 14.34 -24.71 3.69
CA ARG A 746 13.51 -23.64 4.28
C ARG A 746 12.74 -22.82 3.23
N LEU A 747 13.31 -22.56 2.04
CA LEU A 747 12.58 -21.94 0.93
C LEU A 747 11.39 -22.82 0.52
N ALA A 748 11.60 -24.14 0.38
CA ALA A 748 10.54 -25.11 0.16
C ALA A 748 9.44 -25.04 1.24
N PHE A 749 9.80 -25.02 2.52
CA PHE A 749 8.83 -24.89 3.62
C PHE A 749 7.96 -23.63 3.50
N HIS A 750 8.55 -22.46 3.25
CA HIS A 750 7.77 -21.23 3.09
C HIS A 750 6.89 -21.27 1.83
N LEU A 751 7.45 -21.67 0.69
CA LEU A 751 6.75 -21.70 -0.60
C LEU A 751 5.59 -22.71 -0.61
N LEU A 752 5.74 -23.86 0.03
CA LEU A 752 4.67 -24.85 0.14
C LEU A 752 3.47 -24.32 0.94
N ARG A 753 3.71 -23.54 2.01
CA ARG A 753 2.64 -22.93 2.81
C ARG A 753 1.95 -21.78 2.07
N GLU A 754 2.67 -21.03 1.24
CA GLU A 754 2.08 -20.04 0.32
C GLU A 754 1.20 -20.72 -0.75
N LEU A 755 1.68 -21.79 -1.38
CA LEU A 755 0.91 -22.56 -2.38
C LEU A 755 -0.32 -23.26 -1.77
N GLU A 756 -0.22 -23.78 -0.55
CA GLU A 756 -1.36 -24.31 0.20
C GLU A 756 -2.40 -23.20 0.48
N THR A 757 -1.93 -22.04 0.95
CA THR A 757 -2.76 -20.85 1.21
C THR A 757 -3.51 -20.40 -0.05
N LEU A 758 -2.82 -20.24 -1.18
CA LEU A 758 -3.46 -19.91 -2.48
C LEU A 758 -4.49 -20.97 -2.90
N SER A 759 -4.17 -22.26 -2.74
CA SER A 759 -5.08 -23.35 -3.09
C SER A 759 -6.36 -23.38 -2.24
N SER A 760 -6.32 -22.84 -1.02
CA SER A 760 -7.49 -22.74 -0.14
C SER A 760 -8.51 -21.70 -0.63
N TYR A 761 -8.05 -20.64 -1.31
CA TYR A 761 -8.90 -19.59 -1.89
C TYR A 761 -9.43 -19.94 -3.29
N LEU A 762 -8.81 -20.91 -3.98
CA LEU A 762 -9.09 -21.26 -5.38
C LEU A 762 -9.61 -22.72 -5.51
N PRO A 763 -10.92 -22.97 -5.67
CA PRO A 763 -11.52 -24.32 -5.60
C PRO A 763 -11.27 -25.22 -6.83
N HIS A 764 -10.14 -25.05 -7.53
CA HIS A 764 -9.81 -25.74 -8.79
C HIS A 764 -8.45 -26.46 -8.78
N HIS A 765 -7.76 -26.56 -7.63
CA HIS A 765 -6.45 -27.21 -7.48
C HIS A 765 -6.50 -28.74 -7.29
N SER A 766 -7.37 -29.43 -8.03
CA SER A 766 -7.61 -30.89 -7.88
C SER A 766 -6.47 -31.80 -8.41
N ALA A 767 -5.34 -31.24 -8.83
CA ALA A 767 -4.20 -31.96 -9.40
C ALA A 767 -2.96 -31.98 -8.46
N GLY A 768 -2.80 -30.95 -7.63
CA GLY A 768 -1.71 -30.79 -6.67
C GLY A 768 -0.38 -30.32 -7.29
N TYR A 769 0.50 -29.83 -6.43
CA TYR A 769 1.93 -29.62 -6.72
C TYR A 769 2.71 -30.83 -6.20
N ARG A 770 3.82 -31.19 -6.85
CA ARG A 770 4.81 -32.12 -6.30
C ARG A 770 6.11 -31.38 -6.10
N TYR A 771 6.47 -31.13 -4.84
CA TYR A 771 7.77 -30.56 -4.51
C TYR A 771 8.81 -31.67 -4.39
N LEU A 772 9.93 -31.49 -5.08
CA LEU A 772 11.07 -32.40 -5.12
C LEU A 772 12.27 -31.64 -4.55
N LEU A 773 12.58 -31.93 -3.28
CA LEU A 773 13.83 -31.49 -2.66
C LEU A 773 14.98 -32.25 -3.31
N THR A 774 15.96 -31.51 -3.84
CA THR A 774 17.04 -32.06 -4.67
C THR A 774 18.40 -31.53 -4.22
N ASP A 775 19.30 -32.46 -3.92
CA ASP A 775 20.61 -32.22 -3.33
C ASP A 775 21.75 -32.57 -4.29
N ILE A 776 22.87 -31.86 -4.17
CA ILE A 776 24.12 -32.06 -4.91
C ILE A 776 25.16 -32.83 -4.03
N GLY A 777 24.85 -33.09 -2.75
CA GLY A 777 25.67 -33.93 -1.86
C GLY A 777 24.88 -34.78 -0.85
N GLU A 778 25.56 -35.37 0.14
CA GLU A 778 24.95 -36.28 1.14
C GLU A 778 24.20 -35.57 2.30
N THR A 779 23.57 -34.42 2.08
CA THR A 779 22.74 -33.75 3.10
C THR A 779 21.39 -34.42 3.47
N PRO A 780 20.85 -35.49 2.81
CA PRO A 780 19.58 -36.11 3.20
C PRO A 780 19.48 -36.63 4.64
N SER A 781 20.56 -36.65 5.43
CA SER A 781 20.52 -37.00 6.85
C SER A 781 19.86 -35.91 7.72
N PHE A 782 19.90 -34.63 7.34
CA PHE A 782 19.28 -33.54 8.09
C PHE A 782 17.75 -33.61 8.00
N TRP A 783 17.20 -33.68 6.79
CA TRP A 783 15.75 -33.73 6.56
C TRP A 783 15.09 -34.93 7.25
N LYS A 784 15.77 -36.08 7.30
CA LYS A 784 15.31 -37.31 7.99
C LYS A 784 15.29 -37.19 9.52
N LYS A 785 16.06 -36.25 10.10
CA LYS A 785 16.15 -36.03 11.56
C LYS A 785 15.33 -34.83 12.04
N ASN A 786 15.04 -33.85 11.17
CA ASN A 786 14.27 -32.67 11.52
C ASN A 786 12.76 -33.01 11.70
N LYS A 787 12.33 -33.18 12.95
CA LYS A 787 10.93 -33.47 13.32
C LYS A 787 9.94 -32.45 12.77
N GLN A 788 10.31 -31.16 12.73
CA GLN A 788 9.42 -30.08 12.29
C GLN A 788 9.15 -30.18 10.78
N LEU A 789 10.20 -30.43 9.99
CA LEU A 789 10.07 -30.69 8.55
C LEU A 789 9.19 -31.91 8.27
N GLN A 790 9.39 -33.04 8.98
CA GLN A 790 8.63 -34.27 8.73
C GLN A 790 7.10 -34.06 8.86
N PHE A 791 6.65 -33.32 9.88
CA PHE A 791 5.23 -33.05 10.12
C PHE A 791 4.54 -32.26 8.99
N ASP A 792 5.23 -31.29 8.39
CA ASP A 792 4.67 -30.48 7.31
C ASP A 792 4.87 -31.15 5.93
N LEU A 793 5.97 -31.89 5.73
CA LEU A 793 6.11 -32.81 4.58
C LEU A 793 5.04 -33.92 4.59
N GLU A 794 4.43 -34.26 5.73
CA GLU A 794 3.35 -35.25 5.78
C GLU A 794 2.02 -34.73 5.21
N LYS A 795 1.71 -33.44 5.42
CA LYS A 795 0.50 -32.79 4.88
C LYS A 795 0.61 -32.53 3.37
N VAL A 796 1.79 -32.08 2.93
CA VAL A 796 2.05 -31.68 1.54
C VAL A 796 2.51 -32.88 0.71
N LYS A 797 2.20 -32.90 -0.60
CA LYS A 797 2.61 -33.96 -1.54
C LYS A 797 4.07 -33.79 -2.00
N SER A 798 4.98 -33.76 -1.03
CA SER A 798 6.41 -33.53 -1.20
C SER A 798 7.23 -34.82 -1.05
N ASP A 799 8.35 -34.86 -1.78
CA ASP A 799 9.31 -35.96 -1.80
C ASP A 799 10.75 -35.41 -1.95
N PHE A 800 11.75 -36.28 -1.86
CA PHE A 800 13.16 -35.91 -1.88
C PHE A 800 13.99 -36.93 -2.67
N ALA A 801 14.92 -36.44 -3.48
CA ALA A 801 15.77 -37.23 -4.36
C ALA A 801 17.19 -36.65 -4.44
N GLU A 802 18.14 -37.52 -4.76
CA GLU A 802 19.53 -37.18 -5.05
C GLU A 802 19.65 -36.72 -6.51
N PHE A 803 20.23 -35.55 -6.78
CA PHE A 803 20.18 -34.93 -8.10
C PHE A 803 21.45 -34.15 -8.44
N ASP A 804 22.43 -34.88 -8.98
CA ASP A 804 23.42 -34.25 -9.84
C ASP A 804 22.71 -33.80 -11.14
N ALA A 805 22.70 -32.49 -11.41
CA ALA A 805 22.05 -31.90 -12.57
C ALA A 805 22.86 -32.04 -13.88
N LEU A 806 24.16 -32.31 -13.78
CA LEU A 806 25.06 -32.57 -14.90
C LEU A 806 25.01 -34.05 -15.32
N GLU A 807 24.77 -34.99 -14.40
CA GLU A 807 24.75 -36.43 -14.63
C GLU A 807 23.35 -37.08 -14.71
N HIS A 808 22.42 -36.80 -13.79
CA HIS A 808 21.18 -37.58 -13.63
C HIS A 808 20.10 -37.28 -14.69
N THR A 809 19.54 -38.33 -15.31
CA THR A 809 18.39 -38.24 -16.24
C THR A 809 17.04 -38.60 -15.58
N GLU A 810 17.08 -39.15 -14.38
CA GLU A 810 15.92 -39.65 -13.63
C GLU A 810 16.10 -39.37 -12.13
N LEU A 811 15.02 -38.92 -11.47
CA LEU A 811 14.97 -38.71 -10.02
C LEU A 811 14.31 -39.92 -9.34
N LYS A 812 15.07 -40.63 -8.50
CA LYS A 812 14.56 -41.75 -7.70
C LYS A 812 14.01 -41.20 -6.38
N LEU A 813 12.68 -41.13 -6.26
CA LEU A 813 12.02 -40.47 -5.13
C LEU A 813 12.07 -41.31 -3.85
N THR A 814 12.57 -40.74 -2.76
CA THR A 814 12.92 -41.52 -1.56
C THR A 814 11.71 -41.94 -0.73
N ARG A 815 10.62 -41.15 -0.71
CA ARG A 815 9.42 -41.42 0.09
C ARG A 815 8.40 -42.26 -0.70
N SER A 816 8.02 -41.83 -1.90
CA SER A 816 7.04 -42.52 -2.76
C SER A 816 7.58 -43.74 -3.49
N LYS A 817 8.91 -43.86 -3.66
CA LYS A 817 9.59 -44.87 -4.49
C LYS A 817 9.24 -44.79 -5.99
N GLU A 818 8.68 -43.67 -6.44
CA GLU A 818 8.47 -43.37 -7.86
C GLU A 818 9.80 -42.95 -8.52
N THR A 819 9.95 -43.20 -9.82
CA THR A 819 11.04 -42.62 -10.63
C THR A 819 10.45 -41.54 -11.53
N VAL A 820 10.88 -40.28 -11.35
CA VAL A 820 10.51 -39.17 -12.23
C VAL A 820 11.59 -38.98 -13.29
N SER A 821 11.30 -39.39 -14.53
CA SER A 821 12.19 -39.12 -15.66
C SER A 821 12.18 -37.63 -16.01
N LEU A 822 13.36 -37.08 -16.29
CA LEU A 822 13.54 -35.71 -16.80
C LEU A 822 13.54 -35.67 -18.34
N THR A 823 13.53 -36.84 -19.00
CA THR A 823 13.61 -36.97 -20.46
C THR A 823 12.24 -37.18 -21.12
N ASN A 824 12.06 -36.64 -22.32
CA ASN A 824 10.85 -36.72 -23.16
C ASN A 824 9.53 -36.28 -22.47
N GLN A 825 9.62 -35.44 -21.44
CA GLN A 825 8.45 -35.03 -20.67
C GLN A 825 7.61 -33.98 -21.41
N LYS A 826 6.28 -34.05 -21.24
CA LYS A 826 5.28 -33.12 -21.78
C LYS A 826 4.53 -32.32 -20.72
N ALA A 827 4.79 -32.65 -19.45
CA ALA A 827 4.38 -31.88 -18.29
C ALA A 827 5.28 -30.63 -18.14
N PRO A 828 4.79 -29.56 -17.51
CA PRO A 828 5.63 -28.41 -17.18
C PRO A 828 6.53 -28.77 -15.98
N PHE A 829 7.71 -28.16 -15.94
CA PHE A 829 8.58 -28.18 -14.76
C PHE A 829 8.83 -26.75 -14.28
N VAL A 830 9.00 -26.59 -12.97
CA VAL A 830 9.58 -25.38 -12.39
C VAL A 830 10.87 -25.75 -11.69
N PHE A 831 11.95 -25.09 -12.07
CA PHE A 831 13.25 -25.15 -11.40
C PHE A 831 13.44 -23.86 -10.60
N MET A 832 13.50 -23.97 -9.28
CA MET A 832 13.93 -22.89 -8.40
C MET A 832 15.43 -23.03 -8.27
N ALA A 833 16.19 -22.10 -8.84
CA ALA A 833 17.61 -22.27 -9.13
C ALA A 833 18.40 -21.02 -8.71
N ASN A 834 18.18 -20.60 -7.46
CA ASN A 834 18.95 -19.54 -6.81
C ASN A 834 20.41 -19.99 -6.68
N TYR A 835 21.38 -19.11 -6.96
CA TYR A 835 22.82 -19.44 -6.96
C TYR A 835 23.24 -20.57 -7.91
N VAL A 836 22.42 -20.97 -8.89
CA VAL A 836 22.75 -22.08 -9.81
C VAL A 836 24.01 -21.84 -10.64
N PHE A 837 24.38 -20.57 -10.83
CA PHE A 837 25.59 -20.18 -11.55
C PHE A 837 26.83 -20.05 -10.64
N ASP A 838 26.64 -19.73 -9.36
CA ASP A 838 27.71 -19.64 -8.36
C ASP A 838 28.00 -20.99 -7.65
N SER A 839 27.03 -21.93 -7.67
CA SER A 839 27.09 -23.25 -6.98
C SER A 839 27.45 -24.43 -7.91
N LEU A 840 27.74 -24.17 -9.19
CA LEU A 840 28.12 -25.19 -10.17
C LEU A 840 29.46 -24.83 -10.83
N PRO A 841 30.22 -25.81 -11.36
CA PRO A 841 31.55 -25.61 -11.90
C PRO A 841 31.67 -24.41 -12.85
N ALA A 842 32.62 -23.52 -12.55
CA ALA A 842 32.89 -22.31 -13.30
C ALA A 842 34.35 -22.23 -13.76
N ASP A 843 34.55 -21.49 -14.85
CA ASP A 843 35.82 -21.41 -15.56
C ASP A 843 36.27 -19.94 -15.70
N TRP A 844 37.56 -19.64 -15.53
CA TRP A 844 38.09 -18.26 -15.55
C TRP A 844 38.84 -18.00 -16.86
N TRP A 845 38.36 -17.06 -17.68
CA TRP A 845 39.00 -16.64 -18.94
C TRP A 845 39.40 -15.16 -18.96
N ARG A 846 40.12 -14.75 -19.99
CA ARG A 846 40.56 -13.37 -20.25
C ARG A 846 40.62 -13.07 -21.75
N VAL A 847 40.26 -11.87 -22.20
CA VAL A 847 40.40 -11.45 -23.61
C VAL A 847 41.57 -10.48 -23.75
N GLU A 848 42.45 -10.71 -24.72
CA GLU A 848 43.46 -9.74 -25.15
C GLU A 848 43.42 -9.55 -26.67
N GLY A 849 43.05 -8.35 -27.12
CA GLY A 849 42.90 -8.02 -28.54
C GLY A 849 41.74 -8.80 -29.16
N SER A 850 42.05 -9.66 -30.13
CA SER A 850 41.10 -10.61 -30.72
C SER A 850 41.06 -11.96 -30.02
N THR A 851 42.05 -12.28 -29.17
CA THR A 851 42.29 -13.64 -28.67
C THR A 851 41.70 -13.80 -27.28
N LEU A 852 41.00 -14.92 -27.07
CA LEU A 852 40.46 -15.33 -25.77
C LEU A 852 41.41 -16.39 -25.17
N TYR A 853 41.67 -16.27 -23.87
CA TYR A 853 42.62 -17.07 -23.11
C TYR A 853 41.90 -17.75 -21.94
N GLN A 854 42.23 -19.00 -21.65
CA GLN A 854 41.71 -19.74 -20.50
C GLN A 854 42.75 -19.78 -19.39
N GLY A 855 42.35 -19.35 -18.19
CA GLY A 855 43.14 -19.52 -16.97
C GLY A 855 43.10 -20.97 -16.53
N LYS A 856 44.28 -21.55 -16.35
CA LYS A 856 44.50 -22.91 -15.90
C LYS A 856 45.32 -22.93 -14.62
N PHE A 857 44.97 -23.85 -13.73
CA PHE A 857 45.43 -23.91 -12.34
C PHE A 857 46.22 -25.20 -12.10
N SER A 858 47.26 -25.10 -11.29
CA SER A 858 48.04 -26.23 -10.76
C SER A 858 48.30 -25.99 -9.27
N GLY A 859 48.44 -27.04 -8.47
CA GLY A 859 48.67 -26.95 -7.02
C GLY A 859 47.74 -27.81 -6.17
N PHE A 860 47.79 -27.63 -4.85
CA PHE A 860 47.03 -28.44 -3.88
C PHE A 860 46.62 -27.61 -2.66
N PRO A 861 45.56 -28.03 -1.93
CA PRO A 861 45.18 -27.39 -0.67
C PRO A 861 46.26 -27.52 0.42
N PRO A 862 46.48 -26.48 1.25
CA PRO A 862 47.54 -26.48 2.26
C PRO A 862 47.28 -27.51 3.37
N ARG A 863 48.30 -28.32 3.69
CA ARG A 863 48.16 -29.52 4.56
C ARG A 863 47.72 -29.25 6.02
N GLN A 864 47.86 -28.02 6.52
CA GLN A 864 47.37 -27.62 7.85
C GLN A 864 46.99 -26.14 7.84
N GLN A 865 45.76 -25.82 8.23
CA GLN A 865 45.32 -24.48 8.64
C GLN A 865 44.31 -24.59 9.79
N SER A 866 44.19 -23.53 10.58
CA SER A 866 43.14 -23.40 11.61
C SER A 866 41.96 -22.61 11.04
N PRO A 867 40.71 -22.81 11.51
CA PRO A 867 39.57 -22.01 11.08
C PRO A 867 39.86 -20.51 11.25
N GLY A 868 39.83 -19.74 10.16
CA GLY A 868 40.01 -18.29 10.16
C GLY A 868 41.33 -17.73 9.60
N SER A 869 42.30 -18.55 9.16
CA SER A 869 43.49 -18.03 8.48
C SER A 869 43.19 -17.52 7.06
N GLN A 870 43.46 -16.23 6.81
CA GLN A 870 42.90 -15.48 5.68
C GLN A 870 43.61 -15.65 4.32
N GLN A 871 44.56 -16.57 4.19
CA GLN A 871 45.30 -16.81 2.93
C GLN A 871 45.43 -18.31 2.61
N PRO A 872 44.63 -18.83 1.66
CA PRO A 872 44.82 -20.16 1.07
C PRO A 872 45.69 -20.11 -0.19
N THR A 873 45.67 -19.01 -0.94
CA THR A 873 45.98 -18.96 -2.38
C THR A 873 47.45 -19.13 -2.77
N GLU A 874 48.38 -19.20 -1.81
CA GLU A 874 49.83 -19.26 -2.11
C GLU A 874 50.31 -20.65 -2.56
N SER A 875 49.48 -21.70 -2.43
CA SER A 875 49.79 -23.08 -2.87
C SER A 875 49.21 -23.46 -4.23
N TRP A 876 48.70 -22.49 -5.01
CA TRP A 876 48.18 -22.67 -6.36
C TRP A 876 48.78 -21.66 -7.34
N GLU A 877 49.20 -22.14 -8.50
CA GLU A 877 49.67 -21.32 -9.63
C GLU A 877 48.59 -21.21 -10.71
N CYS A 878 48.52 -20.05 -11.39
CA CYS A 878 47.62 -19.80 -12.51
C CYS A 878 48.42 -19.37 -13.76
N HIS A 879 48.17 -20.03 -14.90
CA HIS A 879 48.72 -19.68 -16.20
C HIS A 879 47.59 -19.45 -17.22
N PHE A 880 47.72 -18.46 -18.10
CA PHE A 880 46.73 -18.17 -19.14
C PHE A 880 47.21 -18.69 -20.50
N GLU A 881 46.46 -19.60 -21.11
CA GLU A 881 46.78 -20.15 -22.44
C GLU A 881 45.80 -19.61 -23.50
N PRO A 882 46.29 -19.20 -24.69
CA PRO A 882 45.42 -18.79 -25.78
C PRO A 882 44.61 -19.98 -26.29
N LEU A 883 43.31 -19.77 -26.51
CA LEU A 883 42.44 -20.80 -27.05
C LEU A 883 42.77 -21.06 -28.53
N PRO A 884 43.00 -22.31 -28.97
CA PRO A 884 43.36 -22.60 -30.35
C PRO A 884 42.25 -22.19 -31.33
N GLU A 885 42.63 -21.55 -32.45
CA GLU A 885 41.67 -21.19 -33.50
C GLU A 885 40.97 -22.44 -34.06
N GLY A 886 39.64 -22.45 -33.99
CA GLY A 886 38.81 -23.54 -34.50
C GLY A 886 38.61 -24.72 -33.54
N GLU A 887 39.18 -24.71 -32.34
CA GLU A 887 38.94 -25.75 -31.34
C GLU A 887 37.77 -25.37 -30.39
N PRO A 888 36.79 -26.27 -30.17
CA PRO A 888 35.86 -26.20 -29.04
C PRO A 888 36.24 -27.20 -27.93
N ALA A 889 36.59 -26.77 -26.70
CA ALA A 889 36.90 -27.68 -25.57
C ALA A 889 36.38 -27.30 -24.17
N TYR A 890 35.77 -26.12 -23.98
CA TYR A 890 34.70 -25.88 -22.97
C TYR A 890 33.35 -25.58 -23.65
N ARG A 891 33.34 -25.72 -24.99
CA ARG A 891 32.84 -24.69 -25.92
C ARG A 891 31.57 -25.11 -26.69
N ASP A 892 31.00 -26.28 -26.37
CA ASP A 892 29.92 -26.94 -27.14
C ASP A 892 28.52 -26.32 -26.99
N ASP A 893 28.36 -25.19 -26.28
CA ASP A 893 27.12 -24.41 -26.34
C ASP A 893 27.23 -23.35 -27.46
N PRO A 894 26.53 -23.54 -28.61
CA PRO A 894 26.58 -22.58 -29.71
C PRO A 894 25.87 -21.26 -29.38
N THR A 895 24.96 -21.28 -28.39
CA THR A 895 24.26 -20.10 -27.87
C THR A 895 25.25 -19.23 -27.09
N LEU A 896 25.98 -19.83 -26.14
CA LEU A 896 27.03 -19.14 -25.38
C LEU A 896 28.10 -18.58 -26.30
N SER A 897 28.60 -19.39 -27.24
CA SER A 897 29.63 -18.98 -28.19
C SER A 897 29.18 -17.79 -29.05
N LYS A 898 27.93 -17.82 -29.55
CA LYS A 898 27.32 -16.71 -30.31
C LYS A 898 27.13 -15.45 -29.47
N VAL A 899 26.77 -15.59 -28.19
CA VAL A 899 26.65 -14.47 -27.25
C VAL A 899 28.02 -13.82 -27.03
N LEU A 900 29.04 -14.59 -26.66
CA LEU A 900 30.36 -14.04 -26.34
C LEU A 900 31.08 -13.45 -27.55
N GLU A 901 30.96 -14.05 -28.74
CA GLU A 901 31.48 -13.46 -29.98
C GLU A 901 30.83 -12.09 -30.27
N SER A 902 29.53 -11.93 -29.96
CA SER A 902 28.86 -10.65 -30.15
C SER A 902 29.40 -9.53 -29.24
N TYR A 903 29.86 -9.87 -28.03
CA TYR A 903 30.45 -8.94 -27.05
C TYR A 903 31.99 -8.84 -27.12
N ARG A 904 32.64 -9.51 -28.09
CA ARG A 904 34.10 -9.69 -28.16
C ARG A 904 34.90 -8.38 -28.14
N ARG A 905 34.33 -7.28 -28.65
CA ARG A 905 34.98 -5.96 -28.64
C ARG A 905 34.89 -5.27 -27.28
N GLU A 906 33.75 -5.39 -26.62
CA GLU A 906 33.45 -4.82 -25.30
C GLU A 906 34.16 -5.59 -24.18
N LEU A 907 34.45 -6.88 -24.39
CA LEU A 907 35.21 -7.74 -23.46
C LEU A 907 36.74 -7.55 -23.51
N ASN A 908 37.29 -6.79 -24.46
CA ASN A 908 38.74 -6.68 -24.66
C ASN A 908 39.47 -6.12 -23.43
N GLY A 909 40.41 -6.89 -22.88
CA GLY A 909 41.16 -6.61 -21.66
C GLY A 909 40.55 -7.22 -20.39
N ALA A 910 39.26 -7.59 -20.43
CA ALA A 910 38.54 -8.13 -19.28
C ALA A 910 38.99 -9.54 -18.90
N SER A 911 38.91 -9.84 -17.60
CA SER A 911 38.93 -11.21 -17.07
C SER A 911 37.55 -11.58 -16.53
N PHE A 912 37.08 -12.80 -16.73
CA PHE A 912 35.74 -13.18 -16.28
C PHE A 912 35.53 -14.65 -15.94
N LEU A 913 34.59 -14.88 -15.02
CA LEU A 913 34.07 -16.20 -14.67
C LEU A 913 32.89 -16.59 -15.56
N VAL A 914 32.90 -17.83 -16.04
CA VAL A 914 31.86 -18.44 -16.86
C VAL A 914 31.27 -19.66 -16.15
N PRO A 915 29.97 -19.67 -15.81
CA PRO A 915 29.32 -20.73 -15.06
C PRO A 915 28.98 -21.91 -15.99
N ILE A 916 30.01 -22.61 -16.46
CA ILE A 916 29.88 -23.63 -17.49
C ILE A 916 28.95 -24.77 -17.06
N GLY A 917 28.96 -25.15 -15.77
CA GLY A 917 28.03 -26.13 -15.20
C GLY A 917 26.57 -25.69 -15.30
N GLY A 918 26.24 -24.46 -14.87
CA GLY A 918 24.87 -23.93 -14.95
C GLY A 918 24.35 -23.83 -16.40
N ILE A 919 25.22 -23.48 -17.35
CA ILE A 919 24.89 -23.43 -18.78
C ILE A 919 24.66 -24.85 -19.33
N GLN A 920 25.52 -25.82 -18.99
CA GLN A 920 25.35 -27.22 -19.39
C GLN A 920 24.04 -27.82 -18.84
N VAL A 921 23.69 -27.54 -17.58
CA VAL A 921 22.41 -27.91 -16.95
C VAL A 921 21.23 -27.36 -17.74
N ILE A 922 21.21 -26.05 -18.02
CA ILE A 922 20.10 -25.39 -18.72
C ILE A 922 19.93 -25.96 -20.14
N ARG A 923 21.04 -26.12 -20.88
CA ARG A 923 21.05 -26.75 -22.21
C ARG A 923 20.51 -28.17 -22.16
N ARG A 924 21.03 -29.01 -21.24
CA ARG A 924 20.64 -30.41 -21.06
C ARG A 924 19.16 -30.56 -20.73
N LEU A 925 18.65 -29.80 -19.76
CA LEU A 925 17.24 -29.81 -19.38
C LEU A 925 16.33 -29.39 -20.54
N LYS A 926 16.72 -28.36 -21.31
CA LYS A 926 15.99 -27.90 -22.49
C LYS A 926 15.94 -28.97 -23.59
N GLU A 927 17.09 -29.54 -23.95
CA GLU A 927 17.22 -30.54 -25.03
C GLU A 927 16.51 -31.85 -24.72
N GLN A 928 16.46 -32.24 -23.44
CA GLN A 928 15.84 -33.50 -23.02
C GLN A 928 14.33 -33.42 -22.81
N ASN A 929 13.69 -32.25 -22.89
CA ASN A 929 12.29 -32.06 -22.47
C ASN A 929 11.42 -31.44 -23.58
N GLU A 930 10.22 -31.97 -23.83
CA GLU A 930 9.24 -31.38 -24.78
C GLU A 930 8.32 -30.35 -24.10
N GLY A 931 8.35 -30.27 -22.75
CA GLY A 931 7.53 -29.37 -21.95
C GLY A 931 8.12 -27.96 -21.82
N PRO A 932 7.29 -26.96 -21.48
CA PRO A 932 7.77 -25.63 -21.10
C PRO A 932 8.47 -25.70 -19.74
N LEU A 933 9.63 -25.06 -19.63
CA LEU A 933 10.47 -25.06 -18.44
C LEU A 933 10.53 -23.65 -17.86
N LEU A 934 10.04 -23.49 -16.63
CA LEU A 934 10.12 -22.25 -15.88
C LEU A 934 11.32 -22.30 -14.93
N PHE A 935 12.23 -21.34 -15.05
CA PHE A 935 13.33 -21.13 -14.13
C PHE A 935 13.02 -19.90 -13.27
N LEU A 936 12.90 -20.11 -11.96
CA LEU A 936 12.81 -19.04 -10.97
C LEU A 936 14.19 -18.87 -10.35
N LEU A 937 14.78 -17.69 -10.58
CA LEU A 937 16.17 -17.41 -10.31
C LEU A 937 16.24 -16.24 -9.32
N GLY A 938 17.14 -16.35 -8.37
CA GLY A 938 17.43 -15.29 -7.41
C GLY A 938 18.92 -15.24 -7.20
N ASP A 939 19.56 -14.18 -7.66
CA ASP A 939 21.00 -14.02 -7.56
C ASP A 939 21.44 -12.55 -7.38
N LYS A 940 22.71 -12.35 -7.03
CA LYS A 940 23.33 -11.02 -7.00
C LYS A 940 23.63 -10.58 -8.43
N GLY A 941 23.28 -9.35 -8.80
CA GLY A 941 23.64 -8.86 -10.12
C GLY A 941 23.23 -7.43 -10.43
N HIS A 942 23.66 -7.00 -11.60
CA HIS A 942 23.42 -5.67 -12.15
C HIS A 942 22.91 -5.78 -13.59
N ALA A 943 22.07 -4.81 -13.97
CA ALA A 943 21.71 -4.47 -15.34
C ALA A 943 21.69 -2.93 -15.46
N GLN A 944 21.74 -2.38 -16.68
CA GLN A 944 21.85 -0.92 -16.89
C GLN A 944 20.73 -0.40 -17.82
N PRO A 945 19.56 -0.02 -17.27
CA PRO A 945 18.35 0.22 -18.03
C PRO A 945 18.33 1.57 -18.77
N GLU A 946 19.00 2.62 -18.28
CA GLU A 946 19.07 3.91 -19.02
C GLU A 946 19.76 3.77 -20.39
N LEU A 947 20.52 2.68 -20.59
CA LEU A 947 21.19 2.37 -21.86
C LEU A 947 20.31 1.56 -22.82
N TRP A 948 19.14 1.07 -22.39
CA TRP A 948 18.17 0.37 -23.23
C TRP A 948 17.30 1.33 -24.06
N GLU A 949 17.10 2.58 -23.62
CA GLU A 949 16.42 3.61 -24.43
C GLU A 949 17.27 4.08 -25.63
N GLN A 950 18.57 3.77 -25.63
CA GLN A 950 19.44 3.99 -26.77
C GLN A 950 19.29 2.81 -27.76
N PRO A 951 19.15 3.06 -29.08
CA PRO A 951 19.04 2.00 -30.09
C PRO A 951 20.40 1.31 -30.35
N ARG A 952 20.93 0.62 -29.34
CA ARG A 952 22.15 -0.18 -29.41
C ARG A 952 21.83 -1.56 -29.98
N GLN A 953 22.79 -2.13 -30.72
CA GLN A 953 22.67 -3.47 -31.29
C GLN A 953 22.87 -4.59 -30.25
N LEU A 954 23.43 -4.25 -29.09
CA LEU A 954 23.72 -5.11 -27.95
C LEU A 954 23.40 -4.37 -26.64
N PRO A 955 22.93 -5.07 -25.60
CA PRO A 955 22.89 -4.57 -24.23
C PRO A 955 24.27 -4.11 -23.70
N PRO A 956 24.32 -3.41 -22.55
CA PRO A 956 25.57 -3.09 -21.87
C PRO A 956 26.17 -4.30 -21.12
N ILE A 957 27.41 -4.15 -20.66
CA ILE A 957 28.09 -5.09 -19.76
C ILE A 957 28.18 -4.45 -18.37
N ALA A 958 27.70 -5.15 -17.34
CA ALA A 958 28.00 -4.83 -15.95
C ALA A 958 29.42 -5.31 -15.57
N TRP A 959 30.20 -4.44 -14.93
CA TRP A 959 31.58 -4.68 -14.51
C TRP A 959 31.71 -4.71 -12.99
N HIS A 960 32.61 -5.54 -12.48
CA HIS A 960 32.94 -5.68 -11.06
C HIS A 960 34.45 -5.47 -10.89
N GLY A 961 34.87 -4.19 -10.89
CA GLY A 961 36.26 -3.80 -11.12
C GLY A 961 36.69 -4.14 -12.55
N ASP A 962 37.94 -4.57 -12.73
CA ASP A 962 38.47 -5.03 -14.03
C ASP A 962 37.97 -6.43 -14.44
N THR A 963 37.00 -6.98 -13.70
CA THR A 963 36.43 -8.31 -13.92
C THR A 963 34.93 -8.27 -14.25
N ILE A 964 34.44 -9.29 -14.93
CA ILE A 964 33.01 -9.53 -15.15
C ILE A 964 32.69 -10.92 -14.59
N SER A 965 31.48 -11.15 -14.11
CA SER A 965 30.94 -12.51 -13.98
C SER A 965 29.69 -12.62 -14.84
N MET A 966 29.55 -13.73 -15.57
CA MET A 966 28.29 -14.02 -16.24
C MET A 966 27.16 -14.34 -15.25
N THR A 967 27.50 -14.75 -14.02
CA THR A 967 26.53 -15.07 -12.96
C THR A 967 25.77 -13.83 -12.48
N VAL A 968 26.46 -12.68 -12.46
CA VAL A 968 25.94 -11.39 -11.95
C VAL A 968 25.47 -10.41 -13.03
N ASN A 969 25.49 -10.81 -14.31
CA ASN A 969 25.16 -9.95 -15.44
C ASN A 969 23.86 -10.40 -16.10
N PHE A 970 22.74 -9.79 -15.66
CA PHE A 970 21.40 -10.20 -16.11
C PHE A 970 21.14 -9.87 -17.59
N ASP A 971 21.71 -8.78 -18.13
CA ASP A 971 21.67 -8.43 -19.56
C ASP A 971 22.23 -9.56 -20.45
N LEU A 972 23.35 -10.16 -20.01
CA LEU A 972 24.04 -11.25 -20.71
C LEU A 972 23.26 -12.58 -20.61
N LEU A 973 22.73 -12.90 -19.42
CA LEU A 973 21.85 -14.06 -19.22
C LEU A 973 20.55 -13.94 -20.02
N ALA A 974 19.93 -12.75 -20.06
CA ALA A 974 18.74 -12.49 -20.85
C ALA A 974 19.00 -12.72 -22.35
N ARG A 975 20.19 -12.33 -22.84
CA ARG A 975 20.59 -12.62 -24.22
C ARG A 975 20.80 -14.12 -24.46
N TYR A 976 21.41 -14.85 -23.53
CA TYR A 976 21.55 -16.31 -23.62
C TYR A 976 20.19 -17.02 -23.72
N PHE A 977 19.24 -16.76 -22.82
CA PHE A 977 17.91 -17.35 -22.86
C PHE A 977 17.13 -17.01 -24.14
N LYS A 978 17.30 -15.78 -24.66
CA LYS A 978 16.68 -15.34 -25.93
C LYS A 978 17.28 -16.04 -27.15
N GLU A 979 18.60 -16.15 -27.23
CA GLU A 979 19.30 -16.88 -28.29
C GLU A 979 19.03 -18.41 -28.20
N ALA A 980 18.77 -18.92 -26.99
CA ALA A 980 18.28 -20.28 -26.76
C ALA A 980 16.81 -20.50 -27.19
N GLY A 981 16.12 -19.48 -27.72
CA GLY A 981 14.75 -19.58 -28.21
C GLY A 981 13.66 -19.48 -27.13
N GLY A 982 13.99 -18.95 -25.96
CA GLY A 982 13.05 -18.73 -24.85
C GLY A 982 12.76 -17.26 -24.58
N SER A 983 12.55 -16.94 -23.30
CA SER A 983 12.40 -15.57 -22.80
C SER A 983 13.01 -15.45 -21.41
N TYR A 984 13.39 -14.24 -21.02
CA TYR A 984 13.97 -13.95 -19.71
C TYR A 984 13.48 -12.58 -19.25
N PHE A 985 13.18 -12.47 -17.96
CA PHE A 985 12.56 -11.31 -17.35
C PHE A 985 13.44 -10.80 -16.21
N ILE A 986 13.69 -9.49 -16.22
CA ILE A 986 14.46 -8.71 -15.26
C ILE A 986 13.48 -7.72 -14.61
N PRO A 987 13.58 -7.38 -13.30
CA PRO A 987 12.77 -6.33 -12.68
C PRO A 987 12.92 -4.97 -13.38
N ALA A 988 11.96 -4.07 -13.21
CA ALA A 988 12.08 -2.69 -13.68
C ALA A 988 13.00 -1.80 -12.81
N ASP A 989 13.21 -2.15 -11.54
CA ASP A 989 14.06 -1.45 -10.57
C ASP A 989 15.13 -2.42 -10.05
N HIS A 990 16.40 -2.14 -10.35
CA HIS A 990 17.51 -3.10 -10.21
C HIS A 990 18.90 -2.47 -10.01
N GLU A 991 18.97 -1.30 -9.37
CA GLU A 991 20.25 -0.81 -8.79
C GLU A 991 20.73 -1.70 -7.62
N SER A 992 19.84 -2.51 -7.05
CA SER A 992 20.11 -3.29 -5.84
C SER A 992 21.01 -4.50 -6.08
N VAL A 993 21.77 -4.88 -5.05
CA VAL A 993 22.76 -5.99 -5.04
C VAL A 993 22.14 -7.38 -5.26
N PHE A 994 20.80 -7.53 -5.36
CA PHE A 994 20.14 -8.82 -5.58
C PHE A 994 18.79 -8.65 -6.29
N ALA A 995 18.52 -9.48 -7.31
CA ALA A 995 17.26 -9.48 -8.04
C ALA A 995 16.66 -10.89 -8.16
N ALA A 996 15.33 -10.97 -8.03
CA ALA A 996 14.57 -12.10 -8.51
C ALA A 996 14.32 -11.95 -10.02
N THR A 997 14.69 -12.95 -10.80
CA THR A 997 14.53 -13.00 -12.27
C THR A 997 13.81 -14.29 -12.68
N MET A 998 13.30 -14.32 -13.92
CA MET A 998 12.55 -15.46 -14.44
C MET A 998 13.04 -15.84 -15.84
N GLY A 999 13.47 -17.09 -16.01
CA GLY A 999 13.77 -17.69 -17.30
C GLY A 999 12.64 -18.59 -17.77
N LEU A 1000 12.33 -18.58 -19.06
CA LEU A 1000 11.34 -19.46 -19.68
C LEU A 1000 11.97 -20.12 -20.92
N LEU A 1001 11.97 -21.45 -20.98
CA LEU A 1001 12.48 -22.23 -22.11
C LEU A 1001 11.41 -23.16 -22.66
N ASN A 1002 11.56 -23.54 -23.93
CA ASN A 1002 10.57 -24.25 -24.74
C ASN A 1002 9.20 -23.53 -24.84
N ALA A 1003 9.18 -22.23 -24.52
CA ALA A 1003 8.08 -21.28 -24.64
C ALA A 1003 8.62 -19.85 -24.56
N THR A 1004 7.82 -18.87 -25.01
CA THR A 1004 8.17 -17.44 -24.99
C THR A 1004 7.18 -16.61 -24.17
N GLU A 1005 7.48 -15.33 -23.93
CA GLU A 1005 6.51 -14.35 -23.40
C GLU A 1005 5.18 -14.38 -24.18
N SER A 1006 5.25 -14.47 -25.51
CA SER A 1006 4.08 -14.52 -26.40
C SER A 1006 3.18 -15.72 -26.13
N ASP A 1007 3.76 -16.83 -25.65
CA ASP A 1007 3.01 -18.03 -25.29
C ASP A 1007 2.35 -17.88 -23.91
N TYR A 1008 3.01 -17.22 -22.96
CA TYR A 1008 2.55 -17.06 -21.57
C TYR A 1008 2.37 -15.58 -21.15
N PRO A 1009 1.45 -14.83 -21.78
CA PRO A 1009 1.23 -13.43 -21.48
C PRO A 1009 0.66 -13.17 -20.08
N GLN A 1010 -0.09 -14.11 -19.47
CA GLN A 1010 -0.56 -13.92 -18.09
C GLN A 1010 0.58 -14.11 -17.08
N LEU A 1011 1.47 -15.10 -17.27
CA LEU A 1011 2.70 -15.20 -16.46
C LEU A 1011 3.60 -13.96 -16.62
N ALA A 1012 3.81 -13.47 -17.85
CA ALA A 1012 4.61 -12.28 -18.09
C ALA A 1012 4.01 -11.01 -17.46
N LYS A 1013 2.68 -10.89 -17.46
CA LYS A 1013 1.96 -9.84 -16.73
C LYS A 1013 2.07 -10.02 -15.21
N CYS A 1014 1.91 -11.25 -14.71
CA CYS A 1014 2.06 -11.58 -13.29
C CYS A 1014 3.47 -11.21 -12.80
N TYR A 1015 4.52 -11.56 -13.55
CA TYR A 1015 5.89 -11.15 -13.27
C TYR A 1015 6.00 -9.64 -13.11
N ARG A 1016 5.57 -8.84 -14.10
CA ARG A 1016 5.64 -7.37 -13.99
C ARG A 1016 4.83 -6.83 -12.81
N GLN A 1017 3.67 -7.40 -12.51
CA GLN A 1017 2.85 -6.97 -11.37
C GLN A 1017 3.46 -7.34 -10.01
N VAL A 1018 4.04 -8.53 -9.86
CA VAL A 1018 4.58 -9.02 -8.58
C VAL A 1018 6.00 -8.51 -8.32
N ILE A 1019 6.81 -8.35 -9.38
CA ILE A 1019 8.24 -8.03 -9.28
C ILE A 1019 8.54 -6.55 -9.54
N ASP A 1020 7.73 -5.81 -10.30
CA ASP A 1020 7.96 -4.36 -10.53
C ASP A 1020 7.15 -3.46 -9.57
N GLN A 1021 6.15 -4.01 -8.85
CA GLN A 1021 5.31 -3.24 -7.90
C GLN A 1021 5.65 -3.51 -6.42
N GLU A 1022 6.08 -4.73 -6.10
CA GLU A 1022 6.73 -5.07 -4.82
C GLU A 1022 8.19 -5.50 -5.11
N PRO A 1023 9.09 -4.56 -5.48
CA PRO A 1023 10.42 -4.89 -5.98
C PRO A 1023 11.26 -5.69 -4.98
N VAL A 1024 11.67 -6.89 -5.40
CA VAL A 1024 12.33 -7.92 -4.57
C VAL A 1024 13.81 -7.62 -4.30
N THR A 1025 14.12 -6.33 -4.12
CA THR A 1025 15.33 -5.89 -3.44
C THR A 1025 15.35 -6.59 -2.07
N CYS A 1026 16.38 -7.41 -1.83
CA CYS A 1026 16.33 -8.37 -0.72
C CYS A 1026 16.63 -7.72 0.64
N GLN A 1027 15.66 -6.96 1.14
CA GLN A 1027 15.83 -5.96 2.21
C GLN A 1027 15.71 -6.46 3.65
N LEU A 1028 15.57 -7.76 4.00
CA LEU A 1028 15.48 -8.11 5.43
C LEU A 1028 16.73 -7.68 6.26
N PRO A 1029 17.97 -7.71 5.74
CA PRO A 1029 19.13 -7.06 6.38
C PRO A 1029 19.04 -5.53 6.46
N PHE A 1030 18.36 -4.87 5.53
CA PHE A 1030 18.12 -3.42 5.53
C PHE A 1030 17.03 -3.03 6.52
N PHE A 1031 15.97 -3.84 6.63
CA PHE A 1031 14.90 -3.71 7.61
C PHE A 1031 15.38 -4.00 9.03
N SER A 1032 16.27 -4.97 9.24
CA SER A 1032 16.89 -5.19 10.57
C SER A 1032 17.95 -4.14 10.94
N GLN A 1033 18.55 -3.44 9.97
CA GLN A 1033 19.32 -2.22 10.23
C GLN A 1033 18.42 -0.98 10.46
N SER A 1034 17.20 -0.97 9.93
CA SER A 1034 16.26 0.16 10.00
C SER A 1034 15.31 0.11 11.21
N LEU A 1035 15.16 -1.03 11.87
CA LEU A 1035 14.24 -1.17 13.00
C LEU A 1035 14.76 -0.35 14.21
N PRO A 1036 13.95 0.56 14.80
CA PRO A 1036 14.32 1.23 16.04
C PRO A 1036 14.58 0.23 17.18
N ASN A 1037 15.33 0.66 18.19
CA ASN A 1037 15.47 -0.10 19.43
C ASN A 1037 14.16 -0.14 20.23
N ASP A 1038 13.41 0.96 20.25
CA ASP A 1038 12.15 1.16 20.98
C ASP A 1038 10.94 1.36 20.04
N PRO A 1039 10.68 0.44 19.09
CA PRO A 1039 9.66 0.64 18.06
C PRO A 1039 8.26 0.74 18.65
N THR A 1040 7.40 1.51 17.98
CA THR A 1040 5.97 1.54 18.30
C THR A 1040 5.32 0.23 17.85
N ILE A 1041 4.18 -0.13 18.46
CA ILE A 1041 3.50 -1.39 18.12
C ILE A 1041 2.97 -1.37 16.70
N GLU A 1042 2.39 -0.26 16.24
CA GLU A 1042 1.98 -0.13 14.83
C GLU A 1042 3.17 -0.32 13.87
N TYR A 1043 4.35 0.17 14.22
CA TYR A 1043 5.57 -0.08 13.44
C TYR A 1043 5.95 -1.58 13.43
N LEU A 1044 5.97 -2.27 14.58
CA LEU A 1044 6.22 -3.71 14.64
C LEU A 1044 5.20 -4.53 13.82
N LEU A 1045 3.91 -4.24 13.94
CA LEU A 1045 2.84 -4.90 13.19
C LEU A 1045 2.96 -4.64 11.67
N SER A 1046 3.27 -3.40 11.26
CA SER A 1046 3.57 -3.06 9.87
C SER A 1046 4.80 -3.81 9.35
N MET A 1047 5.90 -3.82 10.10
CA MET A 1047 7.14 -4.49 9.69
C MET A 1047 6.97 -6.00 9.53
N TRP A 1048 6.29 -6.69 10.46
CA TRP A 1048 5.95 -8.10 10.28
C TRP A 1048 4.99 -8.36 9.11
N THR A 1049 4.12 -7.41 8.76
CA THR A 1049 3.30 -7.51 7.55
C THR A 1049 4.17 -7.45 6.30
N ILE A 1050 5.11 -6.48 6.24
CA ILE A 1050 6.04 -6.25 5.13
C ILE A 1050 6.97 -7.45 4.93
N VAL A 1051 7.64 -7.94 5.99
CA VAL A 1051 8.52 -9.13 5.90
C VAL A 1051 7.76 -10.46 5.84
N ARG A 1052 6.45 -10.43 5.54
CA ARG A 1052 5.57 -11.60 5.43
C ARG A 1052 5.73 -12.58 6.61
N HIS A 1053 5.81 -12.04 7.83
CA HIS A 1053 5.93 -12.75 9.11
C HIS A 1053 7.20 -13.61 9.28
N ASP A 1054 8.32 -13.26 8.65
CA ASP A 1054 9.60 -13.95 8.82
C ASP A 1054 10.12 -13.87 10.28
N PRO A 1055 10.37 -15.02 10.97
CA PRO A 1055 10.90 -15.06 12.33
C PRO A 1055 12.29 -14.42 12.50
N GLN A 1056 13.06 -14.22 11.42
CA GLN A 1056 14.37 -13.57 11.50
C GLN A 1056 14.31 -12.17 12.11
N LEU A 1057 13.22 -11.43 11.90
CA LEU A 1057 13.03 -10.11 12.49
C LEU A 1057 12.93 -10.16 14.04
N ILE A 1058 12.54 -11.30 14.62
CA ILE A 1058 12.59 -11.51 16.08
C ILE A 1058 13.94 -12.07 16.51
N LEU A 1059 14.57 -12.93 15.72
CA LEU A 1059 15.87 -13.53 16.06
C LEU A 1059 17.05 -12.54 16.00
N GLN A 1060 17.01 -11.57 15.08
CA GLN A 1060 18.09 -10.61 14.87
C GLN A 1060 18.07 -9.41 15.86
N HIS A 1061 17.00 -9.25 16.66
CA HIS A 1061 16.81 -8.05 17.50
C HIS A 1061 16.73 -8.33 19.02
N PRO A 1062 17.17 -7.37 19.85
CA PRO A 1062 17.00 -7.41 21.32
C PRO A 1062 15.56 -7.02 21.71
N ILE A 1063 14.64 -8.00 21.69
CA ILE A 1063 13.21 -7.73 21.90
C ILE A 1063 12.85 -7.25 23.32
N ASP A 1064 13.78 -7.33 24.28
CA ASP A 1064 13.65 -6.72 25.61
C ASP A 1064 13.32 -5.22 25.51
N ASN A 1065 13.91 -4.53 24.53
CA ASN A 1065 13.68 -3.11 24.29
C ASN A 1065 12.25 -2.82 23.78
N TRP A 1066 11.54 -3.83 23.26
CA TRP A 1066 10.17 -3.73 22.78
C TRP A 1066 9.14 -3.96 23.90
N VAL A 1067 9.52 -4.65 24.98
CA VAL A 1067 8.64 -4.96 26.12
C VAL A 1067 7.92 -3.72 26.68
N PRO A 1068 8.57 -2.55 26.87
CA PRO A 1068 7.88 -1.34 27.31
C PRO A 1068 6.80 -0.85 26.34
N SER A 1069 7.04 -0.94 25.02
CA SER A 1069 6.03 -0.60 24.00
C SER A 1069 4.87 -1.58 24.02
N ILE A 1070 5.15 -2.87 24.19
CA ILE A 1070 4.13 -3.94 24.23
C ILE A 1070 3.27 -3.80 25.50
N GLN A 1071 3.87 -3.55 26.66
CA GLN A 1071 3.13 -3.38 27.90
C GLN A 1071 2.23 -2.13 27.88
N LYS A 1072 2.70 -1.02 27.27
CA LYS A 1072 1.93 0.21 27.06
C LYS A 1072 0.85 0.11 25.98
N ALA A 1073 0.88 -0.92 25.13
CA ALA A 1073 -0.05 -1.11 24.04
C ALA A 1073 -1.52 -1.22 24.52
N ASN A 1074 -2.46 -0.75 23.70
CA ASN A 1074 -3.88 -0.90 23.99
C ASN A 1074 -4.36 -2.37 23.76
N PRO A 1075 -5.61 -2.73 24.15
CA PRO A 1075 -6.10 -4.11 24.00
C PRO A 1075 -6.18 -4.62 22.56
N ASP A 1076 -6.56 -3.78 21.59
CA ASP A 1076 -6.55 -4.11 20.15
C ASP A 1076 -5.12 -4.43 19.68
N GLN A 1077 -4.18 -3.55 19.97
CA GLN A 1077 -2.77 -3.70 19.60
C GLN A 1077 -2.16 -4.97 20.19
N LYS A 1078 -2.57 -5.37 21.41
CA LYS A 1078 -2.21 -6.64 22.03
C LYS A 1078 -2.85 -7.84 21.32
N LEU A 1079 -4.14 -7.76 20.95
CA LEU A 1079 -4.82 -8.81 20.20
C LEU A 1079 -4.18 -9.01 18.81
N ARG A 1080 -3.93 -7.93 18.08
CA ARG A 1080 -3.24 -7.93 16.79
C ARG A 1080 -1.82 -8.47 16.92
N LEU A 1081 -1.04 -8.02 17.92
CA LEU A 1081 0.28 -8.58 18.23
C LEU A 1081 0.25 -10.09 18.44
N LEU A 1082 -0.73 -10.61 19.19
CA LEU A 1082 -0.88 -12.06 19.40
C LEU A 1082 -1.25 -12.82 18.12
N ALA A 1083 -2.07 -12.22 17.24
CA ALA A 1083 -2.38 -12.78 15.92
C ALA A 1083 -1.22 -12.69 14.91
N HIS A 1084 -0.29 -11.74 15.10
CA HIS A 1084 0.98 -11.71 14.37
C HIS A 1084 1.95 -12.78 14.91
N VAL A 1085 2.03 -13.00 16.23
CA VAL A 1085 2.84 -14.07 16.83
C VAL A 1085 2.45 -15.45 16.31
N GLU A 1086 1.15 -15.77 16.21
CA GLU A 1086 0.67 -17.03 15.62
C GLU A 1086 1.15 -17.21 14.17
N LYS A 1087 1.06 -16.16 13.34
CA LYS A 1087 1.53 -16.18 11.95
C LYS A 1087 3.05 -16.29 11.81
N ILE A 1088 3.81 -15.89 12.84
CA ILE A 1088 5.27 -16.03 12.89
C ILE A 1088 5.66 -17.44 13.35
N GLU A 1089 4.93 -18.04 14.31
CA GLU A 1089 5.04 -19.47 14.63
C GLU A 1089 4.84 -20.34 13.37
N ASP A 1090 3.82 -20.01 12.58
CA ASP A 1090 3.54 -20.63 11.28
C ASP A 1090 4.64 -20.43 10.21
N ARG A 1091 5.71 -19.69 10.54
CA ARG A 1091 6.90 -19.52 9.70
C ARG A 1091 8.20 -19.89 10.40
N VAL A 1092 8.16 -20.41 11.63
CA VAL A 1092 9.35 -20.99 12.28
C VAL A 1092 9.78 -22.25 11.56
N TYR A 1093 10.98 -22.24 10.99
CA TYR A 1093 11.68 -23.43 10.51
C TYR A 1093 13.11 -23.39 11.03
N ALA A 1094 13.37 -24.10 12.12
CA ALA A 1094 14.68 -24.11 12.76
C ALA A 1094 15.66 -24.99 11.97
N THR A 1095 16.70 -24.35 11.43
CA THR A 1095 17.78 -25.02 10.69
C THR A 1095 18.90 -25.52 11.61
N ASN A 1096 19.07 -24.86 12.76
CA ASN A 1096 20.06 -25.16 13.78
C ASN A 1096 19.48 -24.81 15.18
N PRO A 1097 20.08 -25.30 16.29
CA PRO A 1097 19.54 -25.07 17.63
C PRO A 1097 19.42 -23.60 18.04
N ARG A 1098 20.28 -22.69 17.53
CA ARG A 1098 20.20 -21.26 17.90
C ARG A 1098 18.90 -20.62 17.46
N GLU A 1099 18.32 -21.05 16.33
CA GLU A 1099 17.04 -20.54 15.85
C GLU A 1099 15.85 -20.94 16.74
N LEU A 1100 15.97 -22.00 17.57
CA LEU A 1100 14.92 -22.36 18.54
C LEU A 1100 14.72 -21.30 19.63
N GLN A 1101 15.68 -20.38 19.82
CA GLN A 1101 15.51 -19.20 20.70
C GLN A 1101 14.35 -18.29 20.27
N ILE A 1102 13.75 -18.50 19.09
CA ILE A 1102 12.47 -17.91 18.73
C ILE A 1102 11.36 -18.24 19.75
N TYR A 1103 11.32 -19.44 20.31
CA TYR A 1103 10.23 -19.87 21.18
C TYR A 1103 10.19 -19.13 22.54
N PRO A 1104 11.31 -18.99 23.28
CA PRO A 1104 11.38 -18.07 24.42
C PRO A 1104 11.05 -16.61 24.05
N ARG A 1105 11.41 -16.15 22.85
CA ARG A 1105 11.08 -14.79 22.39
C ARG A 1105 9.60 -14.59 22.08
N LEU A 1106 8.93 -15.53 21.40
CA LEU A 1106 7.47 -15.51 21.20
C LEU A 1106 6.73 -15.56 22.54
N ALA A 1107 7.25 -16.34 23.50
CA ALA A 1107 6.71 -16.38 24.86
C ALA A 1107 6.84 -15.02 25.57
N GLN A 1108 7.99 -14.34 25.47
CA GLN A 1108 8.20 -13.01 26.03
C GLN A 1108 7.26 -11.96 25.41
N LEU A 1109 7.01 -12.01 24.10
CA LEU A 1109 6.02 -11.16 23.43
C LEU A 1109 4.60 -11.45 23.96
N CYS A 1110 4.20 -12.71 24.06
CA CYS A 1110 2.89 -13.10 24.60
C CYS A 1110 2.69 -12.69 26.05
N PHE A 1111 3.70 -12.91 26.91
CA PHE A 1111 3.68 -12.52 28.31
C PHE A 1111 3.53 -11.00 28.46
N SER A 1112 4.32 -10.23 27.71
CA SER A 1112 4.27 -8.76 27.71
C SER A 1112 2.94 -8.23 27.18
N ALA A 1113 2.29 -8.95 26.25
CA ALA A 1113 0.96 -8.64 25.75
C ALA A 1113 -0.18 -9.00 26.73
N GLY A 1114 0.11 -9.66 27.86
CA GLY A 1114 -0.88 -10.09 28.85
C GLY A 1114 -1.48 -11.48 28.61
N ALA A 1115 -0.84 -12.32 27.79
CA ALA A 1115 -1.28 -13.69 27.49
C ALA A 1115 -0.29 -14.77 28.03
N PRO A 1116 -0.16 -14.92 29.37
CA PRO A 1116 0.80 -15.84 29.97
C PRO A 1116 0.55 -17.32 29.65
N GLN A 1117 -0.69 -17.72 29.33
CA GLN A 1117 -0.96 -19.08 28.87
C GLN A 1117 -0.25 -19.39 27.54
N LYS A 1118 -0.35 -18.50 26.55
CA LYS A 1118 0.41 -18.66 25.30
C LYS A 1118 1.92 -18.66 25.54
N ALA A 1119 2.40 -17.89 26.51
CA ALA A 1119 3.81 -17.90 26.89
C ALA A 1119 4.26 -19.25 27.49
N ILE A 1120 3.42 -19.88 28.34
CA ILE A 1120 3.63 -21.25 28.85
C ILE A 1120 3.74 -22.25 27.71
N ASP A 1121 2.83 -22.16 26.73
CA ASP A 1121 2.75 -23.11 25.63
C ASP A 1121 3.97 -22.98 24.68
N TYR A 1122 4.43 -21.75 24.40
CA TYR A 1122 5.66 -21.50 23.67
C TYR A 1122 6.93 -21.97 24.40
N LEU A 1123 7.04 -21.73 25.71
CA LEU A 1123 8.20 -22.19 26.50
C LEU A 1123 8.30 -23.71 26.54
N LYS A 1124 7.17 -24.41 26.74
CA LYS A 1124 7.10 -25.87 26.64
C LYS A 1124 7.58 -26.38 25.28
N LYS A 1125 7.07 -25.80 24.19
CA LYS A 1125 7.43 -26.17 22.82
C LYS A 1125 8.93 -25.95 22.54
N GLY A 1126 9.51 -24.87 23.04
CA GLY A 1126 10.95 -24.62 22.99
C GLY A 1126 11.76 -25.69 23.74
N ILE A 1127 11.35 -26.03 24.96
CA ILE A 1127 12.01 -27.08 25.78
C ILE A 1127 11.93 -28.46 25.11
N GLU A 1128 10.78 -28.84 24.56
CA GLU A 1128 10.60 -30.12 23.85
C GLU A 1128 11.47 -30.23 22.58
N LEU A 1129 11.66 -29.12 21.87
CA LEU A 1129 12.48 -29.06 20.66
C LEU A 1129 13.99 -28.91 20.94
N GLY A 1130 14.39 -28.63 22.18
CA GLY A 1130 15.79 -28.52 22.59
C GLY A 1130 16.40 -27.14 22.36
N VAL A 1131 15.77 -26.09 22.89
CA VAL A 1131 16.37 -24.74 22.98
C VAL A 1131 17.79 -24.77 23.59
N PRO A 1132 18.73 -23.90 23.15
CA PRO A 1132 20.11 -23.88 23.66
C PRO A 1132 20.23 -23.53 25.15
N ASP A 1133 19.27 -22.75 25.68
CA ASP A 1133 19.15 -22.47 27.11
C ASP A 1133 17.81 -22.99 27.64
N PRO A 1134 17.74 -24.28 28.02
CA PRO A 1134 16.56 -24.84 28.64
C PRO A 1134 16.39 -24.34 30.09
N GLY A 1135 17.46 -23.94 30.78
CA GLY A 1135 17.44 -23.52 32.18
C GLY A 1135 16.68 -22.22 32.38
N SER A 1136 17.03 -21.18 31.62
CA SER A 1136 16.27 -19.91 31.60
C SER A 1136 14.85 -20.10 31.06
N SER A 1137 14.64 -21.06 30.14
CA SER A 1137 13.31 -21.39 29.64
C SER A 1137 12.41 -22.02 30.73
N TRP A 1138 12.96 -22.92 31.55
CA TRP A 1138 12.28 -23.47 32.73
C TRP A 1138 12.05 -22.40 33.82
N HIS A 1139 13.00 -21.48 34.05
CA HIS A 1139 12.82 -20.35 34.96
C HIS A 1139 11.65 -19.46 34.51
N ASN A 1140 11.63 -19.04 33.25
CA ASN A 1140 10.54 -18.23 32.70
C ASN A 1140 9.19 -18.97 32.73
N LEU A 1141 9.19 -20.29 32.53
CA LEU A 1141 7.99 -21.11 32.62
C LEU A 1141 7.43 -21.12 34.06
N ALA A 1142 8.30 -21.16 35.08
CA ALA A 1142 7.90 -21.03 36.48
C ALA A 1142 7.26 -19.67 36.78
N LEU A 1143 7.80 -18.57 36.24
CA LEU A 1143 7.24 -17.22 36.40
C LEU A 1143 5.84 -17.12 35.77
N CYS A 1144 5.64 -17.65 34.56
CA CYS A 1144 4.34 -17.65 33.90
C CYS A 1144 3.31 -18.49 34.68
N TYR A 1145 3.68 -19.69 35.16
CA TYR A 1145 2.82 -20.53 35.99
C TYR A 1145 2.43 -19.84 37.30
N GLN A 1146 3.39 -19.17 37.96
CA GLN A 1146 3.12 -18.40 39.17
C GLN A 1146 2.14 -17.24 38.94
N GLN A 1147 2.22 -16.55 37.78
CA GLN A 1147 1.26 -15.49 37.44
C GLN A 1147 -0.17 -15.99 37.27
N ILE A 1148 -0.36 -17.21 36.75
CA ILE A 1148 -1.70 -17.84 36.59
C ILE A 1148 -2.11 -18.71 37.79
N GLY A 1149 -1.35 -18.68 38.90
CA GLY A 1149 -1.66 -19.39 40.15
C GLY A 1149 -1.34 -20.90 40.17
N GLN A 1150 -0.75 -21.45 39.10
CA GLN A 1150 -0.39 -22.86 38.97
C GLN A 1150 0.89 -23.16 39.79
N THR A 1151 0.67 -23.32 41.09
CA THR A 1151 1.75 -23.27 42.10
C THR A 1151 2.59 -24.56 42.15
N GLN A 1152 2.02 -25.72 41.82
CA GLN A 1152 2.76 -26.99 41.80
C GLN A 1152 3.65 -27.07 40.55
N GLU A 1153 3.11 -26.62 39.42
CA GLU A 1153 3.74 -26.54 38.12
C GLU A 1153 4.88 -25.51 38.11
N ALA A 1154 4.68 -24.36 38.76
CA ALA A 1154 5.73 -23.37 38.98
C ALA A 1154 6.91 -23.95 39.79
N GLU A 1155 6.62 -24.67 40.87
CA GLU A 1155 7.66 -25.24 41.73
C GLU A 1155 8.43 -26.38 41.04
N HIS A 1156 7.74 -27.24 40.28
CA HIS A 1156 8.40 -28.23 39.43
C HIS A 1156 9.32 -27.58 38.39
N ALA A 1157 8.86 -26.50 37.73
CA ALA A 1157 9.65 -25.76 36.75
C ALA A 1157 10.90 -25.10 37.36
N ARG A 1158 10.81 -24.55 38.58
CA ARG A 1158 12.01 -24.05 39.31
C ARG A 1158 13.02 -25.16 39.56
N GLN A 1159 12.56 -26.34 39.99
CA GLN A 1159 13.45 -27.48 40.26
C GLN A 1159 14.15 -27.98 38.99
N GLN A 1160 13.50 -27.92 37.82
CA GLN A 1160 14.16 -28.17 36.53
C GLN A 1160 15.20 -27.10 36.17
N ALA A 1161 14.90 -25.81 36.36
CA ALA A 1161 15.86 -24.72 36.13
C ALA A 1161 17.12 -24.87 37.01
N GLN A 1162 16.93 -25.17 38.30
CA GLN A 1162 18.04 -25.39 39.25
C GLN A 1162 18.87 -26.63 38.92
N GLN A 1163 18.25 -27.72 38.47
CA GLN A 1163 18.97 -28.92 38.00
C GLN A 1163 19.83 -28.66 36.76
N LEU A 1164 19.48 -27.63 35.97
CA LEU A 1164 20.22 -27.18 34.79
C LEU A 1164 21.26 -26.07 35.11
N GLY A 1165 21.43 -25.71 36.39
CA GLY A 1165 22.42 -24.74 36.84
C GLY A 1165 21.97 -23.27 36.77
N THR A 1166 20.71 -22.98 36.42
CA THR A 1166 20.14 -21.64 36.53
C THR A 1166 19.83 -21.33 38.00
N THR A 1167 20.49 -20.31 38.55
CA THR A 1167 20.36 -19.84 39.95
C THR A 1167 19.15 -18.94 40.17
#